data_AF-A0A1F5VY07-F1
#
_entry.id   AF-A0A1F5VY07-F1
#
_cell.length_a   1.000
_cell.length_b   1.000
_cell.length_c   1.000
_cell.angle_alpha   90.00
_cell.angle_beta   90.00
_cell.angle_gamma   90.00
#
_symmetry.space_group_name_H-M   'P 1'
#
loop_
_entity.id
_entity.type
_entity.pdbx_description
1 polymer ?
#
loop_
_entity_poly.entity_id
_entity_poly.type
_entity_poly.pdbx_seq_one_letter_code
_entity_poly.pdbx_strand_id
1 'polypeptide(L)'
;MISEASKKEAITKLIEKYGDTHKANIEKGVNQAASLWRKEDGSEKDFMNFCMNNYLADKKLREKTFKRFETNFETILGNYLKISRELSAPLQLEMGTLLPADYLFAEFSPNTHFDDDLFNTKIAFVVLLNFPLYSLEEKMDLGRDWGRLVWSEARLADMFDSRVPSAVQQKRFAAYVQADDYISNYNIYMHNITSGKYKSLFPDGLKLITHWGLRDELKSRYNDSEGLPKQEAILQIMEHIINQTIPSCVIDNNKVMWDIASNTVTSKDDGNAMTCPAENNFRYKHLLNIFNVERNADQFYSTLPTLIDRRFKKQREIPEEKVKALFESILNSPIIPKVAKIIERRLKRKLQPFDIWYNGFSERSEFNEAGLDKIVKDKYPNVEAFQKDLPNILEKLGFSKDKALFICSKVQVDPSRGVGHAMEALMREDKTHLRTRIPADGMKYKGYNIAVHEFGHNVEQVISLHDVDHYMLSGVPNTGFTEALAFIFQSRDLEFINMAQPTKETDYLAILNDLWQTYEIAGVSLVDMEVWHWLYDHPGATDAELKTAVITIAKNVWNTYYAPVFKTKDQDILAIYSHMIDAGLYLPDYPLGHIISFQIEKYLENRENLADEILRMYQTGRILPDMWMQLAVGEPISTEPLLKAAEEAADIAKNTK
;
A
#
# COMPACT_ATOMS: atom_id res chain seq x y z
N MET A 1 -26.85 8.72 -24.37
CA MET A 1 -27.01 7.27 -24.16
C MET A 1 -27.65 6.68 -25.39
N ILE A 2 -27.22 5.49 -25.80
CA ILE A 2 -27.79 4.76 -26.93
C ILE A 2 -29.12 4.11 -26.50
N SER A 3 -30.16 4.22 -27.33
CA SER A 3 -31.46 3.61 -27.04
C SER A 3 -31.42 2.07 -27.09
N GLU A 4 -32.33 1.44 -26.34
CA GLU A 4 -32.53 -0.02 -26.41
C GLU A 4 -32.85 -0.52 -27.82
N ALA A 5 -33.55 0.29 -28.62
CA ALA A 5 -33.86 -0.04 -30.01
C ALA A 5 -32.58 -0.13 -30.86
N SER A 6 -31.71 0.87 -30.78
CA SER A 6 -30.44 0.87 -31.54
C SER A 6 -29.49 -0.22 -31.09
N LYS A 7 -29.42 -0.53 -29.78
CA LYS A 7 -28.63 -1.67 -29.28
C LYS A 7 -29.12 -2.99 -29.86
N LYS A 8 -30.43 -3.24 -29.79
CA LYS A 8 -31.05 -4.46 -30.34
C LYS A 8 -30.82 -4.56 -31.85
N GLU A 9 -30.97 -3.46 -32.58
CA GLU A 9 -30.73 -3.45 -34.02
C GLU A 9 -29.26 -3.79 -34.37
N ALA A 10 -28.29 -3.21 -33.66
CA ALA A 10 -26.87 -3.54 -33.84
C ALA A 10 -26.58 -5.02 -33.55
N ILE A 11 -27.11 -5.56 -32.44
CA ILE A 11 -26.97 -6.97 -32.06
C ILE A 11 -27.55 -7.87 -33.15
N THR A 12 -28.79 -7.63 -33.57
CA THR A 12 -29.46 -8.42 -34.61
C THR A 12 -28.65 -8.44 -35.91
N LYS A 13 -28.21 -7.27 -36.39
CA LYS A 13 -27.42 -7.17 -37.64
C LYS A 13 -26.07 -7.87 -37.55
N LEU A 14 -25.41 -7.82 -36.39
CA LEU A 14 -24.15 -8.54 -36.18
C LEU A 14 -24.37 -10.06 -36.14
N ILE A 15 -25.43 -10.53 -35.49
CA ILE A 15 -25.79 -11.96 -35.46
C ILE A 15 -26.17 -12.45 -36.86
N GLU A 16 -26.96 -11.68 -37.62
CA GLU A 16 -27.29 -12.01 -39.01
C GLU A 16 -26.03 -12.11 -39.89
N LYS A 17 -25.02 -11.28 -39.64
CA LYS A 17 -23.77 -11.24 -40.41
C LYS A 17 -22.79 -12.36 -40.04
N TYR A 18 -22.66 -12.70 -38.75
CA TYR A 18 -21.61 -13.58 -38.24
C TYR A 18 -22.11 -14.92 -37.66
N GLY A 19 -23.42 -15.06 -37.45
CA GLY A 19 -24.06 -16.29 -36.98
C GLY A 19 -24.23 -16.40 -35.46
N ASP A 20 -25.10 -17.32 -35.03
CA ASP A 20 -25.50 -17.52 -33.63
C ASP A 20 -24.35 -17.94 -32.70
N THR A 21 -23.27 -18.53 -33.24
CA THR A 21 -22.09 -18.90 -32.44
C THR A 21 -21.39 -17.67 -31.83
N HIS A 22 -21.61 -16.47 -32.37
CA HIS A 22 -21.07 -15.21 -31.87
C HIS A 22 -22.02 -14.47 -30.92
N LYS A 23 -23.27 -14.95 -30.78
CA LYS A 23 -24.37 -14.23 -30.13
C LYS A 23 -24.00 -13.69 -28.74
N ALA A 24 -23.50 -14.53 -27.85
CA ALA A 24 -23.16 -14.12 -26.48
C ALA A 24 -22.09 -13.01 -26.44
N ASN A 25 -21.06 -13.12 -27.28
CA ASN A 25 -19.99 -12.12 -27.35
C ASN A 25 -20.46 -10.81 -28.01
N ILE A 26 -21.32 -10.90 -29.03
CA ILE A 26 -21.95 -9.72 -29.65
C ILE A 26 -22.82 -8.99 -28.64
N GLU A 27 -23.70 -9.71 -27.95
CA GLU A 27 -24.61 -9.13 -26.95
C GLU A 27 -23.82 -8.45 -25.83
N LYS A 28 -22.79 -9.12 -25.28
CA LYS A 28 -21.95 -8.54 -24.22
C LYS A 28 -21.20 -7.31 -24.73
N GLY A 29 -20.50 -7.43 -25.86
CA GLY A 29 -19.68 -6.37 -26.47
C GLY A 29 -20.47 -5.11 -26.87
N VAL A 30 -21.64 -5.28 -27.49
CA VAL A 30 -22.49 -4.14 -27.88
C VAL A 30 -23.05 -3.45 -26.63
N ASN A 31 -23.50 -4.21 -25.63
CA ASN A 31 -24.06 -3.61 -24.41
C ASN A 31 -23.02 -2.85 -23.60
N GLN A 32 -21.80 -3.38 -23.45
CA GLN A 32 -20.73 -2.68 -22.72
C GLN A 32 -20.20 -1.46 -23.48
N ALA A 33 -20.12 -1.50 -24.81
CA ALA A 33 -19.77 -0.31 -25.59
C ALA A 33 -20.86 0.77 -25.48
N ALA A 34 -22.13 0.37 -25.54
CA ALA A 34 -23.26 1.29 -25.45
C ALA A 34 -23.40 1.96 -24.07
N SER A 35 -23.04 1.27 -22.98
CA SER A 35 -23.15 1.82 -21.62
C SER A 35 -22.21 3.00 -21.36
N LEU A 36 -21.10 3.07 -22.10
CA LEU A 36 -20.08 4.12 -21.98
C LEU A 36 -20.11 5.12 -23.17
N TRP A 37 -21.01 4.94 -24.13
CA TRP A 37 -21.18 5.82 -25.28
C TRP A 37 -21.99 7.08 -24.91
N ARG A 38 -21.34 8.23 -25.08
CA ARG A 38 -21.87 9.57 -24.78
C ARG A 38 -22.19 10.34 -26.05
N LYS A 39 -22.72 11.56 -25.90
CA LYS A 39 -23.18 12.36 -27.05
C LYS A 39 -22.02 12.83 -27.91
N GLU A 40 -20.92 13.19 -27.27
CA GLU A 40 -19.64 13.57 -27.87
C GLU A 40 -19.02 12.44 -28.71
N ASP A 41 -19.44 11.19 -28.48
CA ASP A 41 -18.90 10.06 -29.21
C ASP A 41 -19.52 9.86 -30.60
N GLY A 42 -20.72 10.41 -30.82
CA GLY A 42 -21.47 10.27 -32.05
C GLY A 42 -22.95 9.93 -31.81
N SER A 43 -23.73 9.98 -32.88
CA SER A 43 -25.15 9.60 -32.89
C SER A 43 -25.34 8.09 -32.75
N GLU A 44 -26.59 7.65 -32.55
CA GLU A 44 -26.93 6.22 -32.56
C GLU A 44 -26.57 5.54 -33.88
N LYS A 45 -26.66 6.27 -35.00
CA LYS A 45 -26.21 5.78 -36.30
C LYS A 45 -24.70 5.57 -36.35
N ASP A 46 -23.94 6.47 -35.75
CA ASP A 46 -22.48 6.35 -35.66
C ASP A 46 -22.08 5.17 -34.78
N PHE A 47 -22.79 4.95 -33.67
CA PHE A 47 -22.62 3.76 -32.82
C PHE A 47 -22.88 2.45 -33.58
N MET A 48 -24.01 2.35 -34.31
CA MET A 48 -24.31 1.16 -35.11
C MET A 48 -23.25 0.91 -36.18
N ASN A 49 -22.85 1.96 -36.91
CA ASN A 49 -21.78 1.87 -37.91
C ASN A 49 -20.46 1.42 -37.28
N PHE A 50 -20.13 1.97 -36.11
CA PHE A 50 -18.95 1.58 -35.36
C PHE A 50 -18.97 0.08 -35.02
N CYS A 51 -20.09 -0.42 -34.50
CA CYS A 51 -20.24 -1.85 -34.16
C CYS A 51 -20.07 -2.74 -35.40
N MET A 52 -20.72 -2.40 -36.52
CA MET A 52 -20.64 -3.19 -37.75
C MET A 52 -19.24 -3.23 -38.38
N ASN A 53 -18.47 -2.14 -38.21
CA ASN A 53 -17.14 -2.00 -38.79
C ASN A 53 -16.03 -2.57 -37.91
N ASN A 54 -16.22 -2.62 -36.59
CA ASN A 54 -15.14 -2.94 -35.64
C ASN A 54 -15.34 -4.24 -34.86
N TYR A 55 -16.45 -4.96 -35.06
CA TYR A 55 -16.63 -6.28 -34.45
C TYR A 55 -15.69 -7.32 -35.12
N LEU A 56 -14.93 -8.04 -34.29
CA LEU A 56 -13.89 -8.98 -34.68
C LEU A 56 -14.39 -10.43 -34.54
N ALA A 57 -15.12 -10.91 -35.55
CA ALA A 57 -15.62 -12.28 -35.58
C ALA A 57 -14.52 -13.34 -35.80
N ASP A 58 -13.48 -13.01 -36.58
CA ASP A 58 -12.34 -13.92 -36.78
C ASP A 58 -11.45 -13.94 -35.53
N LYS A 59 -11.33 -15.11 -34.91
CA LYS A 59 -10.50 -15.36 -33.73
C LYS A 59 -9.03 -14.96 -33.94
N LYS A 60 -8.43 -15.26 -35.11
CA LYS A 60 -7.02 -14.91 -35.38
C LYS A 60 -6.83 -13.41 -35.50
N LEU A 61 -7.78 -12.72 -36.12
CA LEU A 61 -7.76 -11.27 -36.21
C LEU A 61 -7.92 -10.64 -34.82
N ARG A 62 -8.84 -11.15 -34.00
CA ARG A 62 -9.03 -10.71 -32.61
C ARG A 62 -7.76 -10.88 -31.77
N GLU A 63 -7.10 -12.03 -31.84
CA GLU A 63 -5.82 -12.29 -31.15
C GLU A 63 -4.70 -11.35 -31.64
N LYS A 64 -4.60 -11.10 -32.95
CA LYS A 64 -3.62 -10.16 -33.50
C LYS A 64 -3.88 -8.72 -33.02
N THR A 65 -5.15 -8.33 -32.97
CA THR A 65 -5.57 -7.03 -32.45
C THR A 65 -5.24 -6.91 -30.96
N PHE A 66 -5.56 -7.94 -30.17
CA PHE A 66 -5.18 -8.02 -28.76
C PHE A 66 -3.67 -7.82 -28.56
N LYS A 67 -2.83 -8.53 -29.32
CA LYS A 67 -1.37 -8.39 -29.19
C LYS A 67 -0.87 -6.99 -29.54
N ARG A 68 -1.55 -6.32 -30.49
CA ARG A 68 -1.24 -4.93 -30.84
C ARG A 68 -1.63 -3.98 -29.71
N PHE A 69 -2.76 -4.19 -29.06
CA PHE A 69 -3.15 -3.46 -27.86
C PHE A 69 -2.14 -3.62 -26.73
N GLU A 70 -1.69 -4.85 -26.45
CA GLU A 70 -0.63 -5.08 -25.44
C GLU A 70 0.61 -4.23 -25.71
N THR A 71 1.13 -4.28 -26.94
CA THR A 71 2.35 -3.54 -27.32
C THR A 71 2.16 -2.03 -27.20
N ASN A 72 1.01 -1.53 -27.65
CA ASN A 72 0.72 -0.10 -27.62
C ASN A 72 0.54 0.41 -26.18
N PHE A 73 -0.14 -0.34 -25.32
CA PHE A 73 -0.35 0.06 -23.93
C PHE A 73 0.91 -0.06 -23.08
N GLU A 74 1.79 -1.03 -23.34
CA GLU A 74 3.14 -1.05 -22.76
C GLU A 74 3.89 0.25 -23.08
N THR A 75 3.85 0.65 -24.35
CA THR A 75 4.48 1.91 -24.78
C THR A 75 3.84 3.13 -24.09
N ILE A 76 2.52 3.24 -24.11
CA ILE A 76 1.82 4.43 -23.58
C ILE A 76 2.01 4.55 -22.07
N LEU A 77 1.71 3.48 -21.32
CA LEU A 77 1.74 3.50 -19.86
C LEU A 77 3.17 3.64 -19.33
N GLY A 78 4.13 2.94 -19.93
CA GLY A 78 5.56 3.08 -19.61
C GLY A 78 6.07 4.50 -19.80
N ASN A 79 5.72 5.16 -20.90
CA ASN A 79 6.18 6.52 -21.15
C ASN A 79 5.48 7.55 -20.25
N TYR A 80 4.20 7.37 -19.90
CA TYR A 80 3.55 8.24 -18.93
C TYR A 80 4.19 8.15 -17.55
N LEU A 81 4.44 6.93 -17.05
CA LEU A 81 5.10 6.76 -15.76
C LEU A 81 6.50 7.37 -15.77
N LYS A 82 7.26 7.16 -16.85
CA LYS A 82 8.57 7.76 -17.04
C LYS A 82 8.53 9.29 -16.99
N ILE A 83 7.61 9.92 -17.73
CA ILE A 83 7.48 11.40 -17.70
C ILE A 83 7.19 11.88 -16.28
N SER A 84 6.21 11.28 -15.60
CA SER A 84 5.85 11.64 -14.22
C SER A 84 7.03 11.47 -13.26
N ARG A 85 7.80 10.38 -13.39
CA ARG A 85 9.01 10.12 -12.60
C ARG A 85 10.07 11.21 -12.79
N GLU A 86 10.42 11.51 -14.03
CA GLU A 86 11.48 12.46 -14.33
C GLU A 86 11.10 13.89 -13.90
N LEU A 87 9.83 14.28 -14.04
CA LEU A 87 9.34 15.61 -13.63
C LEU A 87 9.25 15.78 -12.10
N SER A 88 9.00 14.69 -11.36
CA SER A 88 8.95 14.70 -9.89
C SER A 88 10.30 14.43 -9.22
N ALA A 89 11.35 14.11 -10.00
CA ALA A 89 12.67 13.76 -9.48
C ALA A 89 13.25 14.78 -8.48
N PRO A 90 13.16 16.11 -8.67
CA PRO A 90 13.71 17.06 -7.71
C PRO A 90 13.08 16.94 -6.31
N LEU A 91 11.79 16.62 -6.22
CA LEU A 91 11.04 16.45 -4.96
C LEU A 91 11.39 15.13 -4.25
N GLN A 92 11.76 14.11 -5.02
CA GLN A 92 11.91 12.73 -4.52
C GLN A 92 13.38 12.35 -4.29
N LEU A 93 14.29 12.89 -5.10
CA LEU A 93 15.72 12.55 -5.13
C LEU A 93 16.58 13.67 -4.56
N GLU A 94 17.71 13.30 -3.96
CA GLU A 94 18.67 14.23 -3.38
C GLU A 94 19.42 15.00 -4.49
N MET A 95 18.77 16.07 -5.00
CA MET A 95 19.23 16.88 -6.14
C MET A 95 19.54 18.35 -5.77
N GLY A 96 19.69 18.67 -4.48
CA GLY A 96 20.01 20.02 -4.00
C GLY A 96 18.81 20.79 -3.45
N THR A 97 18.76 22.11 -3.60
CA THR A 97 17.65 22.93 -3.07
C THR A 97 16.43 22.86 -4.00
N LEU A 98 15.23 22.66 -3.42
CA LEU A 98 13.96 22.70 -4.16
C LEU A 98 13.64 24.12 -4.65
N LEU A 99 13.15 24.21 -5.88
CA LEU A 99 12.67 25.44 -6.50
C LEU A 99 11.14 25.46 -6.54
N PRO A 100 10.49 26.64 -6.50
CA PRO A 100 9.03 26.73 -6.66
C PRO A 100 8.49 26.09 -7.94
N ALA A 101 9.29 26.10 -9.02
CA ALA A 101 8.92 25.46 -10.28
C ALA A 101 8.87 23.92 -10.19
N ASP A 102 9.62 23.30 -9.28
CA ASP A 102 9.66 21.84 -9.15
C ASP A 102 8.29 21.29 -8.71
N TYR A 103 7.60 22.01 -7.82
CA TYR A 103 6.23 21.66 -7.40
C TYR A 103 5.24 21.72 -8.57
N LEU A 104 5.35 22.74 -9.43
CA LEU A 104 4.48 22.87 -10.61
C LEU A 104 4.68 21.71 -11.61
N PHE A 105 5.92 21.25 -11.79
CA PHE A 105 6.22 20.10 -12.65
C PHE A 105 5.83 18.77 -12.00
N ALA A 106 5.98 18.62 -10.68
CA ALA A 106 5.54 17.43 -9.97
C ALA A 106 4.00 17.28 -9.96
N GLU A 107 3.26 18.40 -9.96
CA GLU A 107 1.80 18.42 -10.07
C GLU A 107 1.28 18.19 -11.49
N PHE A 108 2.15 18.26 -12.51
CA PHE A 108 1.78 18.02 -13.90
C PHE A 108 1.65 16.52 -14.17
N SER A 109 0.41 16.04 -14.28
CA SER A 109 0.10 14.64 -14.61
C SER A 109 -0.19 14.49 -16.12
N PRO A 110 0.72 13.86 -16.90
CA PRO A 110 0.57 13.70 -18.36
C PRO A 110 -0.54 12.72 -18.76
N ASN A 111 -1.04 11.91 -17.81
CA ASN A 111 -2.04 10.87 -18.06
C ASN A 111 -3.46 11.25 -17.60
N THR A 112 -3.70 12.47 -17.12
CA THR A 112 -5.04 12.93 -16.70
C THR A 112 -6.10 12.85 -17.79
N HIS A 113 -5.72 12.94 -19.06
CA HIS A 113 -6.60 12.83 -20.23
C HIS A 113 -6.65 11.43 -20.85
N PHE A 114 -5.93 10.44 -20.30
CA PHE A 114 -5.80 9.12 -20.91
C PHE A 114 -7.14 8.47 -21.28
N ASP A 115 -8.07 8.40 -20.34
CA ASP A 115 -9.39 7.81 -20.61
C ASP A 115 -10.15 8.62 -21.66
N ASP A 116 -10.22 9.95 -21.47
CA ASP A 116 -10.92 10.87 -22.39
C ASP A 116 -10.41 10.67 -23.83
N ASP A 117 -9.10 10.63 -24.04
CA ASP A 117 -8.47 10.47 -25.35
C ASP A 117 -8.75 9.09 -25.97
N LEU A 118 -8.71 8.02 -25.17
CA LEU A 118 -9.00 6.66 -25.67
C LEU A 118 -10.47 6.44 -26.04
N PHE A 119 -11.40 7.09 -25.33
CA PHE A 119 -12.80 7.09 -25.73
C PHE A 119 -13.05 7.99 -26.94
N ASN A 120 -12.47 9.19 -26.98
CA ASN A 120 -12.62 10.14 -28.10
C ASN A 120 -12.11 9.54 -29.42
N THR A 121 -10.98 8.85 -29.38
CA THR A 121 -10.37 8.17 -30.54
C THR A 121 -10.99 6.80 -30.86
N LYS A 122 -12.00 6.37 -30.09
CA LYS A 122 -12.70 5.07 -30.20
C LYS A 122 -11.88 3.83 -29.87
N ILE A 123 -10.65 3.99 -29.40
CA ILE A 123 -9.77 2.90 -29.00
C ILE A 123 -10.40 2.08 -27.87
N ALA A 124 -10.93 2.75 -26.84
CA ALA A 124 -11.65 2.10 -25.73
C ALA A 124 -12.88 1.32 -26.21
N PHE A 125 -13.64 1.87 -27.17
CA PHE A 125 -14.82 1.18 -27.71
C PHE A 125 -14.48 -0.05 -28.55
N VAL A 126 -13.30 -0.09 -29.21
CA VAL A 126 -12.84 -1.33 -29.89
C VAL A 126 -12.57 -2.41 -28.86
N VAL A 127 -11.97 -2.05 -27.72
CA VAL A 127 -11.75 -3.00 -26.63
C VAL A 127 -13.08 -3.49 -26.09
N LEU A 128 -13.96 -2.57 -25.71
CA LEU A 128 -15.28 -2.89 -25.15
C LEU A 128 -16.14 -3.72 -26.13
N LEU A 129 -16.09 -3.47 -27.43
CA LEU A 129 -16.88 -4.25 -28.37
C LEU A 129 -16.42 -5.71 -28.50
N ASN A 130 -15.15 -6.01 -28.22
CA ASN A 130 -14.50 -7.27 -28.62
C ASN A 130 -13.92 -8.10 -27.46
N PHE A 131 -13.71 -7.49 -26.30
CA PHE A 131 -13.15 -8.15 -25.12
C PHE A 131 -14.13 -7.98 -23.94
N PRO A 132 -14.61 -9.08 -23.33
CA PRO A 132 -15.66 -8.99 -22.32
C PRO A 132 -15.13 -8.40 -21.02
N LEU A 133 -15.90 -7.48 -20.43
CA LEU A 133 -15.74 -7.08 -19.03
C LEU A 133 -16.28 -8.18 -18.10
N TYR A 134 -15.61 -8.43 -16.98
CA TYR A 134 -16.07 -9.39 -15.98
C TYR A 134 -16.15 -8.75 -14.60
N SER A 135 -17.24 -8.98 -13.88
CA SER A 135 -17.32 -8.63 -12.45
C SER A 135 -16.37 -9.51 -11.63
N LEU A 136 -16.10 -9.12 -10.38
CA LEU A 136 -15.28 -9.95 -9.49
C LEU A 136 -15.91 -11.34 -9.31
N GLU A 137 -17.22 -11.40 -9.14
CA GLU A 137 -17.98 -12.65 -9.00
C GLU A 137 -17.83 -13.54 -10.25
N GLU A 138 -17.99 -12.97 -11.46
CA GLU A 138 -17.74 -13.71 -12.70
C GLU A 138 -16.30 -14.22 -12.80
N LYS A 139 -15.30 -13.42 -12.40
CA LYS A 139 -13.89 -13.83 -12.38
C LYS A 139 -13.65 -14.96 -11.37
N MET A 140 -14.29 -14.93 -10.20
CA MET A 140 -14.16 -15.97 -9.17
C MET A 140 -14.77 -17.30 -9.63
N ASP A 141 -15.92 -17.23 -10.31
CA ASP A 141 -16.64 -18.41 -10.80
C ASP A 141 -15.96 -19.03 -12.03
N LEU A 142 -15.57 -18.21 -13.01
CA LEU A 142 -15.08 -18.66 -14.31
C LEU A 142 -13.55 -18.74 -14.39
N GLY A 143 -12.85 -17.96 -13.58
CA GLY A 143 -11.41 -17.73 -13.71
C GLY A 143 -10.56 -18.99 -13.57
N ARG A 144 -11.04 -19.98 -12.80
CA ARG A 144 -10.37 -21.28 -12.61
C ARG A 144 -10.22 -22.07 -13.92
N ASP A 145 -11.14 -21.86 -14.87
CA ASP A 145 -11.13 -22.52 -16.17
C ASP A 145 -10.44 -21.68 -17.25
N TRP A 146 -9.98 -20.47 -16.91
CA TRP A 146 -9.34 -19.56 -17.87
C TRP A 146 -7.87 -19.89 -18.07
N GLY A 147 -7.47 -19.97 -19.33
CA GLY A 147 -6.06 -19.90 -19.72
C GLY A 147 -5.49 -18.48 -19.63
N ARG A 148 -4.16 -18.38 -19.74
CA ARG A 148 -3.39 -17.13 -19.72
C ARG A 148 -3.95 -16.05 -20.65
N LEU A 149 -4.25 -16.39 -21.90
CA LEU A 149 -4.79 -15.43 -22.87
C LEU A 149 -6.13 -14.83 -22.43
N VAL A 150 -7.04 -15.63 -21.87
CA VAL A 150 -8.36 -15.15 -21.45
C VAL A 150 -8.24 -14.22 -20.24
N TRP A 151 -7.39 -14.57 -19.27
CA TRP A 151 -7.03 -13.67 -18.18
C TRP A 151 -6.50 -12.34 -18.70
N SER A 152 -5.62 -12.41 -19.70
CA SER A 152 -4.99 -11.23 -20.27
C SER A 152 -5.96 -10.34 -21.05
N GLU A 153 -6.91 -10.93 -21.77
CA GLU A 153 -7.99 -10.22 -22.44
C GLU A 153 -8.96 -9.56 -21.45
N ALA A 154 -9.23 -10.22 -20.32
CA ALA A 154 -10.02 -9.63 -19.24
C ALA A 154 -9.33 -8.41 -18.62
N ARG A 155 -8.00 -8.47 -18.39
CA ARG A 155 -7.22 -7.31 -17.91
C ARG A 155 -7.19 -6.14 -18.88
N LEU A 156 -7.18 -6.41 -20.18
CA LEU A 156 -7.33 -5.37 -21.18
C LEU A 156 -8.70 -4.69 -21.08
N ALA A 157 -9.76 -5.47 -20.90
CA ALA A 157 -11.11 -4.92 -20.75
C ALA A 157 -11.25 -4.11 -19.44
N ASP A 158 -10.67 -4.59 -18.32
CA ASP A 158 -10.70 -3.94 -17.00
C ASP A 158 -10.22 -2.47 -17.03
N MET A 159 -9.39 -2.09 -18.01
CA MET A 159 -8.93 -0.71 -18.21
C MET A 159 -10.08 0.26 -18.55
N PHE A 160 -11.20 -0.24 -19.07
CA PHE A 160 -12.31 0.55 -19.61
C PHE A 160 -13.66 0.23 -18.95
N ASP A 161 -13.65 -0.28 -17.72
CA ASP A 161 -14.88 -0.54 -16.94
C ASP A 161 -15.63 0.74 -16.50
N SER A 162 -15.01 1.91 -16.71
CA SER A 162 -15.47 3.22 -16.29
C SER A 162 -14.93 4.30 -17.21
N ARG A 163 -15.52 5.51 -17.13
CA ARG A 163 -15.07 6.68 -17.90
C ARG A 163 -15.14 7.93 -17.02
N VAL A 164 -14.11 8.15 -16.21
CA VAL A 164 -14.05 9.33 -15.34
C VAL A 164 -13.47 10.51 -16.12
N PRO A 165 -14.17 11.66 -16.22
CA PRO A 165 -13.64 12.82 -16.95
C PRO A 165 -12.33 13.34 -16.35
N SER A 166 -11.42 13.81 -17.19
CA SER A 166 -10.12 14.37 -16.78
C SER A 166 -10.23 15.45 -15.69
N ALA A 167 -11.23 16.33 -15.76
CA ALA A 167 -11.48 17.36 -14.74
C ALA A 167 -11.82 16.79 -13.35
N VAL A 168 -12.44 15.61 -13.30
CA VAL A 168 -12.72 14.89 -12.04
C VAL A 168 -11.46 14.19 -11.55
N GLN A 169 -10.72 13.54 -12.46
CA GLN A 169 -9.43 12.91 -12.14
C GLN A 169 -8.43 13.92 -11.57
N GLN A 170 -8.32 15.12 -12.17
CA GLN A 170 -7.44 16.18 -11.68
C GLN A 170 -7.81 16.64 -10.27
N LYS A 171 -9.11 16.77 -9.96
CA LYS A 171 -9.57 17.14 -8.62
C LYS A 171 -9.24 16.06 -7.59
N ARG A 172 -9.38 14.79 -7.96
CA ARG A 172 -8.95 13.67 -7.11
C ARG A 172 -7.46 13.76 -6.85
N PHE A 173 -6.64 13.82 -7.90
CA PHE A 173 -5.19 13.93 -7.78
C PHE A 173 -4.77 15.09 -6.87
N ALA A 174 -5.32 16.29 -7.07
CA ALA A 174 -5.03 17.45 -6.23
C ALA A 174 -5.42 17.25 -4.75
N ALA A 175 -6.56 16.61 -4.45
CA ALA A 175 -6.98 16.35 -3.07
C ALA A 175 -6.05 15.37 -2.36
N TYR A 176 -5.60 14.32 -3.04
CA TYR A 176 -4.62 13.36 -2.50
C TYR A 176 -3.26 14.02 -2.27
N VAL A 177 -2.74 14.80 -3.24
CA VAL A 177 -1.46 15.53 -3.09
C VAL A 177 -1.52 16.51 -1.90
N GLN A 178 -2.63 17.22 -1.72
CA GLN A 178 -2.78 18.14 -0.58
C GLN A 178 -2.84 17.43 0.77
N ALA A 179 -3.43 16.23 0.83
CA ALA A 179 -3.46 15.42 2.05
C ALA A 179 -2.08 14.83 2.37
N ASP A 180 -1.38 14.33 1.36
CA ASP A 180 0.01 13.84 1.49
C ASP A 180 0.98 14.95 1.92
N ASP A 181 0.87 16.16 1.34
CA ASP A 181 1.67 17.32 1.73
C ASP A 181 1.40 17.73 3.19
N TYR A 182 0.12 17.73 3.61
CA TYR A 182 -0.24 17.97 5.01
C TYR A 182 0.45 16.98 5.95
N ILE A 183 0.42 15.68 5.62
CA ILE A 183 1.04 14.63 6.44
C ILE A 183 2.57 14.73 6.42
N SER A 184 3.18 14.94 5.24
CA SER A 184 4.63 15.03 5.03
C SER A 184 5.26 16.21 5.79
N ASN A 185 4.54 17.32 5.90
CA ASN A 185 4.99 18.50 6.65
C ASN A 185 4.57 18.48 8.13
N TYR A 186 3.80 17.48 8.57
CA TYR A 186 3.34 17.39 9.97
C TYR A 186 4.44 16.87 10.90
N ASN A 187 5.25 17.79 11.43
CA ASN A 187 6.39 17.43 12.27
C ASN A 187 6.26 17.98 13.69
N ILE A 188 6.75 17.21 14.66
CA ILE A 188 6.86 17.60 16.07
C ILE A 188 8.33 17.68 16.46
N TYR A 189 8.72 18.84 17.01
CA TYR A 189 10.05 19.05 17.57
C TYR A 189 10.08 18.50 19.00
N MET A 190 10.45 17.22 19.13
CA MET A 190 10.36 16.47 20.38
C MET A 190 11.20 17.08 21.52
N HIS A 191 12.33 17.69 21.19
CA HIS A 191 13.19 18.38 22.17
C HIS A 191 12.55 19.65 22.78
N ASN A 192 11.46 20.14 22.18
CA ASN A 192 10.68 21.26 22.70
C ASN A 192 9.47 20.82 23.54
N ILE A 193 9.33 19.51 23.80
CA ILE A 193 8.21 18.96 24.56
C ILE A 193 8.56 18.95 26.04
N THR A 194 7.67 19.54 26.84
CA THR A 194 7.64 19.37 28.29
C THR A 194 6.36 18.67 28.69
N SER A 195 6.37 18.02 29.85
CA SER A 195 5.17 17.38 30.39
C SER A 195 5.24 17.48 31.90
N GLY A 196 4.75 18.59 32.50
CA GLY A 196 4.62 18.82 33.95
C GLY A 196 5.73 18.26 34.86
N LYS A 197 5.75 16.93 35.05
CA LYS A 197 6.78 16.13 35.72
C LYS A 197 8.16 16.10 35.03
N TYR A 198 8.24 16.37 33.73
CA TYR A 198 9.46 16.23 32.92
C TYR A 198 9.73 17.50 32.11
N LYS A 199 10.90 18.11 32.31
CA LYS A 199 11.30 19.35 31.62
C LYS A 199 12.07 19.12 30.32
N SER A 200 12.64 17.94 30.12
CA SER A 200 13.35 17.54 28.89
C SER A 200 13.36 16.02 28.82
N LEU A 201 12.58 15.44 27.90
CA LEU A 201 12.46 13.99 27.70
C LEU A 201 13.23 13.48 26.49
N PHE A 202 13.45 14.34 25.49
CA PHE A 202 13.95 13.96 24.18
C PHE A 202 15.23 14.73 23.85
N PRO A 203 16.16 14.12 23.12
CA PRO A 203 17.44 14.74 22.78
C PRO A 203 17.28 15.92 21.82
N ASP A 204 18.18 16.90 21.94
CA ASP A 204 18.23 18.07 21.08
C ASP A 204 18.24 17.72 19.59
N GLY A 205 17.49 18.48 18.81
CA GLY A 205 17.39 18.30 17.36
C GLY A 205 16.44 17.19 16.91
N LEU A 206 15.86 16.38 17.82
CA LEU A 206 14.89 15.36 17.44
C LEU A 206 13.62 16.02 16.86
N LYS A 207 13.35 15.73 15.58
CA LYS A 207 12.18 16.14 14.80
C LYS A 207 11.54 14.89 14.23
N LEU A 208 10.27 14.67 14.53
CA LEU A 208 9.54 13.47 14.10
C LEU A 208 8.33 13.88 13.28
N ILE A 209 8.20 13.28 12.08
CA ILE A 209 6.92 13.27 11.35
C ILE A 209 5.88 12.54 12.19
N THR A 210 4.61 12.93 12.06
CA THR A 210 3.42 12.46 12.80
C THR A 210 3.37 10.95 13.13
N HIS A 211 2.41 10.16 12.64
CA HIS A 211 2.22 8.81 13.16
C HIS A 211 3.45 7.91 13.01
N TRP A 212 4.17 7.92 11.87
CA TRP A 212 5.34 7.06 11.64
C TRP A 212 6.49 7.38 12.59
N GLY A 213 6.93 8.64 12.63
CA GLY A 213 8.09 9.05 13.43
C GLY A 213 7.82 8.89 14.92
N LEU A 214 6.62 9.28 15.37
CA LEU A 214 6.20 9.12 16.76
C LEU A 214 6.12 7.63 17.15
N ARG A 215 5.51 6.78 16.32
CA ARG A 215 5.42 5.33 16.58
C ARG A 215 6.79 4.68 16.63
N ASP A 216 7.66 4.97 15.66
CA ASP A 216 8.98 4.36 15.57
C ASP A 216 9.89 4.79 16.73
N GLU A 217 9.81 6.07 17.12
CA GLU A 217 10.47 6.57 18.32
C GLU A 217 9.94 5.83 19.56
N LEU A 218 8.61 5.66 19.71
CA LEU A 218 8.02 4.91 20.83
C LEU A 218 8.53 3.47 20.88
N LYS A 219 8.58 2.80 19.72
CA LYS A 219 9.12 1.43 19.56
C LYS A 219 10.59 1.37 20.00
N SER A 220 11.39 2.40 19.75
CA SER A 220 12.81 2.41 20.16
C SER A 220 13.05 2.47 21.68
N ARG A 221 12.02 2.74 22.49
CA ARG A 221 12.14 2.98 23.94
C ARG A 221 11.88 1.77 24.83
N TYR A 222 11.58 0.59 24.27
CA TYR A 222 11.31 -0.61 25.07
C TYR A 222 12.51 -1.15 25.86
N ASN A 223 13.74 -0.89 25.39
CA ASN A 223 14.98 -1.29 26.05
C ASN A 223 15.64 -0.15 26.85
N ASP A 224 15.01 1.03 26.91
CA ASP A 224 15.49 2.19 27.66
C ASP A 224 14.94 2.12 29.11
N SER A 225 15.83 2.16 30.11
CA SER A 225 15.43 2.18 31.53
C SER A 225 14.56 3.38 31.89
N GLU A 226 14.67 4.48 31.13
CA GLU A 226 13.84 5.69 31.25
C GLU A 226 12.85 5.82 30.07
N GLY A 227 12.57 4.71 29.37
CA GLY A 227 11.74 4.70 28.17
C GLY A 227 10.26 4.95 28.43
N LEU A 228 9.72 4.42 29.53
CA LEU A 228 8.27 4.48 29.82
C LEU A 228 7.72 5.92 29.85
N PRO A 229 8.33 6.90 30.57
CA PRO A 229 7.91 8.29 30.48
C PRO A 229 7.89 8.88 29.07
N LYS A 230 8.83 8.50 28.21
CA LYS A 230 8.90 8.96 26.82
C LYS A 230 7.77 8.36 25.99
N GLN A 231 7.46 7.07 26.19
CA GLN A 231 6.34 6.39 25.53
C GLN A 231 5.00 7.01 25.93
N GLU A 232 4.80 7.30 27.23
CA GLU A 232 3.60 7.99 27.73
C GLU A 232 3.45 9.41 27.15
N ALA A 233 4.55 10.16 27.05
CA ALA A 233 4.54 11.48 26.43
C ALA A 233 4.18 11.43 24.94
N ILE A 234 4.71 10.44 24.20
CA ILE A 234 4.37 10.25 22.78
C ILE A 234 2.88 9.89 22.63
N LEU A 235 2.33 9.01 23.48
CA LEU A 235 0.91 8.69 23.46
C LEU A 235 0.05 9.95 23.64
N GLN A 236 0.36 10.80 24.61
CA GLN A 236 -0.38 12.06 24.83
C GLN A 236 -0.29 13.00 23.61
N ILE A 237 0.87 13.09 22.96
CA ILE A 237 1.01 13.86 21.70
C ILE A 237 0.06 13.30 20.63
N MET A 238 0.04 11.98 20.46
CA MET A 238 -0.86 11.32 19.50
C MET A 238 -2.33 11.57 19.83
N GLU A 239 -2.71 11.51 21.11
CA GLU A 239 -4.07 11.83 21.57
C GLU A 239 -4.45 13.28 21.23
N HIS A 240 -3.54 14.25 21.40
CA HIS A 240 -3.78 15.64 21.00
C HIS A 240 -3.97 15.81 19.49
N ILE A 241 -3.23 15.05 18.68
CA ILE A 241 -3.36 15.03 17.22
C ILE A 241 -4.72 14.44 16.83
N ILE A 242 -5.09 13.27 17.37
CA ILE A 242 -6.36 12.58 17.06
C ILE A 242 -7.57 13.44 17.44
N ASN A 243 -7.54 14.02 18.64
CA ASN A 243 -8.64 14.84 19.17
C ASN A 243 -8.66 16.26 18.56
N GLN A 244 -7.63 16.61 17.78
CA GLN A 244 -7.44 17.91 17.15
C GLN A 244 -7.41 19.05 18.17
N THR A 245 -6.81 18.77 19.33
CA THR A 245 -6.58 19.72 20.43
C THR A 245 -5.14 20.23 20.48
N ILE A 246 -4.24 19.63 19.69
CA ILE A 246 -2.88 20.13 19.51
C ILE A 246 -2.89 21.61 19.09
N PRO A 247 -2.07 22.48 19.72
CA PRO A 247 -1.97 23.87 19.34
C PRO A 247 -1.32 23.98 17.96
N SER A 248 -1.99 24.64 17.02
CA SER A 248 -1.55 24.77 15.62
C SER A 248 -0.12 25.30 15.46
N CYS A 249 0.30 26.20 16.35
CA CYS A 249 1.63 26.81 16.32
C CYS A 249 2.78 25.87 16.70
N VAL A 250 2.50 24.64 17.15
CA VAL A 250 3.52 23.62 17.49
C VAL A 250 3.90 22.79 16.27
N ILE A 251 2.99 22.67 15.29
CA ILE A 251 3.19 21.86 14.09
C ILE A 251 4.31 22.50 13.25
N ASP A 252 5.35 21.71 13.00
CA ASP A 252 6.58 22.07 12.31
C ASP A 252 7.23 23.38 12.78
N ASN A 253 7.15 23.69 14.09
CA ASN A 253 7.72 24.91 14.65
C ASN A 253 8.74 24.65 15.77
N ASN A 254 10.00 25.02 15.52
CA ASN A 254 11.08 24.84 16.49
C ASN A 254 11.23 25.99 17.51
N LYS A 255 10.42 27.04 17.41
CA LYS A 255 10.53 28.28 18.22
C LYS A 255 9.66 28.31 19.47
N VAL A 256 8.89 27.25 19.70
CA VAL A 256 7.95 27.17 20.82
C VAL A 256 8.25 25.96 21.69
N MET A 257 7.98 26.08 23.00
CA MET A 257 7.90 24.95 23.93
C MET A 257 6.44 24.58 24.14
N TRP A 258 6.14 23.28 24.13
CA TRP A 258 4.78 22.78 24.35
C TRP A 258 4.74 21.90 25.58
N ASP A 259 3.97 22.32 26.58
CA ASP A 259 3.60 21.45 27.70
C ASP A 259 2.40 20.62 27.29
N ILE A 260 2.62 19.33 27.07
CA ILE A 260 1.57 18.40 26.61
C ILE A 260 0.54 18.09 27.70
N ALA A 261 0.90 18.21 28.98
CA ALA A 261 -0.03 17.87 30.06
C ALA A 261 -1.05 18.99 30.30
N SER A 262 -0.61 20.25 30.28
CA SER A 262 -1.52 21.41 30.35
C SER A 262 -2.02 21.87 28.98
N ASN A 263 -1.47 21.32 27.90
CA ASN A 263 -1.69 21.72 26.52
C ASN A 263 -1.45 23.23 26.27
N THR A 264 -0.40 23.77 26.87
CA THR A 264 -0.04 25.20 26.80
C THR A 264 1.28 25.41 26.09
N VAL A 265 1.42 26.55 25.39
CA VAL A 265 2.60 26.88 24.61
C VAL A 265 3.30 28.09 25.19
N THR A 266 4.64 28.08 25.22
CA THR A 266 5.46 29.25 25.51
C THR A 266 6.46 29.51 24.39
N SER A 267 6.87 30.76 24.25
CA SER A 267 7.92 31.16 23.32
C SER A 267 9.29 30.71 23.85
N LYS A 268 10.15 30.15 22.99
CA LYS A 268 11.54 29.82 23.38
C LYS A 268 12.40 31.06 23.55
N ASP A 269 12.06 32.16 22.87
CA ASP A 269 12.89 33.36 22.83
C ASP A 269 12.83 34.14 24.15
N ASP A 270 11.64 34.22 24.77
CA ASP A 270 11.38 35.03 25.97
C ASP A 270 10.68 34.27 27.11
N GLY A 271 10.27 33.02 26.90
CA GLY A 271 9.58 32.20 27.89
C GLY A 271 8.12 32.59 28.15
N ASN A 272 7.58 33.57 27.43
CA ASN A 272 6.23 34.07 27.66
C ASN A 272 5.18 33.09 27.14
N ALA A 273 4.03 33.03 27.83
CA ALA A 273 2.88 32.25 27.40
C ALA A 273 2.36 32.75 26.04
N MET A 274 2.09 31.81 25.14
CA MET A 274 1.55 32.06 23.81
C MET A 274 0.12 31.54 23.71
N THR A 275 -0.77 32.36 23.16
CA THR A 275 -2.11 31.90 22.78
C THR A 275 -2.04 31.27 21.40
N CYS A 276 -2.14 29.94 21.36
CA CYS A 276 -2.19 29.19 20.11
C CYS A 276 -3.53 28.43 20.04
N PRO A 277 -4.38 28.70 19.03
CA PRO A 277 -5.60 27.94 18.87
C PRO A 277 -5.28 26.50 18.48
N ALA A 278 -6.19 25.59 18.85
CA ALA A 278 -6.13 24.21 18.39
C ALA A 278 -6.18 24.15 16.86
N GLU A 279 -5.62 23.07 16.28
CA GLU A 279 -5.62 22.81 14.83
C GLU A 279 -7.04 22.81 14.21
N ASN A 280 -8.08 22.57 15.02
CA ASN A 280 -9.49 22.72 14.65
C ASN A 280 -9.92 21.83 13.46
N ASN A 281 -9.79 20.52 13.64
CA ASN A 281 -10.26 19.46 12.74
C ASN A 281 -9.64 19.45 11.34
N PHE A 282 -8.55 20.18 11.11
CA PHE A 282 -7.89 20.25 9.80
C PHE A 282 -7.52 18.87 9.24
N ARG A 283 -7.08 17.94 10.11
CA ARG A 283 -6.84 16.54 9.76
C ARG A 283 -8.03 15.86 9.09
N TYR A 284 -9.21 15.99 9.69
CA TYR A 284 -10.43 15.33 9.19
C TYR A 284 -11.03 16.06 7.98
N LYS A 285 -10.74 17.36 7.83
CA LYS A 285 -11.09 18.08 6.62
C LYS A 285 -10.39 17.51 5.37
N HIS A 286 -9.14 17.09 5.48
CA HIS A 286 -8.44 16.41 4.37
C HIS A 286 -9.13 15.10 3.99
N LEU A 287 -9.45 14.25 4.97
CA LEU A 287 -10.20 13.01 4.72
C LEU A 287 -11.57 13.29 4.08
N LEU A 288 -12.31 14.26 4.59
CA LEU A 288 -13.61 14.65 4.03
C LEU A 288 -13.48 15.18 2.59
N ASN A 289 -12.43 15.92 2.28
CA ASN A 289 -12.15 16.39 0.92
C ASN A 289 -11.89 15.21 -0.03
N ILE A 290 -11.09 14.22 0.39
CA ILE A 290 -10.85 12.98 -0.38
C ILE A 290 -12.18 12.25 -0.62
N PHE A 291 -12.98 12.05 0.43
CA PHE A 291 -14.30 11.43 0.29
C PHE A 291 -15.17 12.16 -0.73
N ASN A 292 -15.24 13.49 -0.66
CA ASN A 292 -16.07 14.28 -1.57
C ASN A 292 -15.62 14.15 -3.04
N VAL A 293 -14.31 14.16 -3.33
CA VAL A 293 -13.83 13.98 -4.70
C VAL A 293 -14.01 12.56 -5.21
N GLU A 294 -13.89 11.55 -4.36
CA GLU A 294 -14.17 10.16 -4.69
C GLU A 294 -15.66 9.94 -4.95
N ARG A 295 -16.53 10.52 -4.11
CA ARG A 295 -17.98 10.47 -4.31
C ARG A 295 -18.42 11.17 -5.60
N ASN A 296 -17.73 12.24 -6.00
CA ASN A 296 -18.00 12.88 -7.29
C ASN A 296 -17.68 11.96 -8.47
N ALA A 297 -16.72 11.03 -8.32
CA ALA A 297 -16.35 10.07 -9.34
C ALA A 297 -17.30 8.88 -9.43
N ASP A 298 -18.00 8.54 -8.34
CA ASP A 298 -18.91 7.38 -8.23
C ASP A 298 -19.90 7.26 -9.40
N GLN A 299 -20.49 8.37 -9.85
CA GLN A 299 -21.45 8.39 -10.96
C GLN A 299 -20.88 7.90 -12.30
N PHE A 300 -19.55 7.82 -12.44
CA PHE A 300 -18.88 7.34 -13.65
C PHE A 300 -18.49 5.86 -13.59
N TYR A 301 -18.82 5.19 -12.48
CA TYR A 301 -18.66 3.75 -12.28
C TYR A 301 -20.03 3.09 -12.20
N SER A 302 -20.43 2.39 -13.25
CA SER A 302 -21.78 1.79 -13.34
C SER A 302 -21.94 0.54 -12.47
N THR A 303 -20.87 -0.24 -12.31
CA THR A 303 -20.88 -1.52 -11.56
C THR A 303 -20.17 -1.43 -10.20
N LEU A 304 -19.36 -0.39 -9.98
CA LEU A 304 -18.56 -0.17 -8.77
C LEU A 304 -18.81 1.24 -8.21
N PRO A 305 -20.05 1.54 -7.79
CA PRO A 305 -20.53 2.92 -7.56
C PRO A 305 -20.01 3.55 -6.28
N THR A 306 -19.14 2.89 -5.50
CA THR A 306 -18.53 3.46 -4.30
C THR A 306 -17.02 3.24 -4.33
N LEU A 307 -16.25 4.06 -3.60
CA LEU A 307 -14.82 3.80 -3.41
C LEU A 307 -14.60 2.45 -2.72
N ILE A 308 -15.50 2.05 -1.82
CA ILE A 308 -15.46 0.74 -1.15
C ILE A 308 -15.48 -0.38 -2.19
N ASP A 309 -16.45 -0.37 -3.11
CA ASP A 309 -16.53 -1.33 -4.21
C ASP A 309 -15.25 -1.31 -5.07
N ARG A 310 -14.73 -0.12 -5.41
CA ARG A 310 -13.51 -0.01 -6.23
C ARG A 310 -12.28 -0.56 -5.51
N ARG A 311 -12.15 -0.31 -4.21
CA ARG A 311 -11.02 -0.76 -3.40
C ARG A 311 -11.04 -2.28 -3.22
N PHE A 312 -12.19 -2.86 -2.89
CA PHE A 312 -12.28 -4.31 -2.66
C PHE A 312 -12.45 -5.14 -3.94
N LYS A 313 -13.40 -4.76 -4.81
CA LYS A 313 -13.76 -5.58 -5.97
C LYS A 313 -12.86 -5.38 -7.18
N LYS A 314 -12.23 -4.21 -7.33
CA LYS A 314 -11.34 -3.90 -8.48
C LYS A 314 -9.86 -3.88 -8.12
N GLN A 315 -9.47 -3.22 -7.03
CA GLN A 315 -8.04 -3.08 -6.71
C GLN A 315 -7.50 -4.28 -5.94
N ARG A 316 -8.18 -4.69 -4.86
CA ARG A 316 -7.78 -5.89 -4.10
C ARG A 316 -8.21 -7.17 -4.81
N GLU A 317 -9.35 -7.12 -5.52
CA GLU A 317 -10.03 -8.30 -6.08
C GLU A 317 -10.29 -9.39 -5.01
N ILE A 318 -10.64 -8.93 -3.81
CA ILE A 318 -11.08 -9.78 -2.69
C ILE A 318 -12.37 -9.15 -2.14
N PRO A 319 -13.46 -9.92 -1.98
CA PRO A 319 -14.68 -9.40 -1.36
C PRO A 319 -14.39 -8.81 0.03
N GLU A 320 -15.02 -7.69 0.34
CA GLU A 320 -14.80 -6.97 1.60
C GLU A 320 -15.06 -7.86 2.82
N GLU A 321 -16.12 -8.67 2.76
CA GLU A 321 -16.53 -9.59 3.82
C GLU A 321 -15.45 -10.65 4.07
N LYS A 322 -14.76 -11.10 3.02
CA LYS A 322 -13.65 -12.03 3.15
C LYS A 322 -12.45 -11.36 3.81
N VAL A 323 -12.12 -10.13 3.42
CA VAL A 323 -11.04 -9.36 4.05
C VAL A 323 -11.33 -9.13 5.54
N LYS A 324 -12.56 -8.70 5.88
CA LYS A 324 -13.02 -8.54 7.27
C LYS A 324 -12.91 -9.85 8.05
N ALA A 325 -13.33 -10.98 7.47
CA ALA A 325 -13.24 -12.29 8.11
C ALA A 325 -11.78 -12.72 8.39
N LEU A 326 -10.84 -12.45 7.47
CA LEU A 326 -9.42 -12.70 7.70
C LEU A 326 -8.92 -11.88 8.90
N PHE A 327 -9.24 -10.59 8.97
CA PHE A 327 -8.81 -9.74 10.09
C PHE A 327 -9.44 -10.16 11.42
N GLU A 328 -10.74 -10.43 11.43
CA GLU A 328 -11.44 -10.90 12.62
C GLU A 328 -10.93 -12.25 13.11
N SER A 329 -10.42 -13.13 12.22
CA SER A 329 -9.79 -14.38 12.63
C SER A 329 -8.51 -14.17 13.45
N ILE A 330 -7.70 -13.18 13.10
CA ILE A 330 -6.51 -12.78 13.89
C ILE A 330 -6.95 -12.12 15.19
N LEU A 331 -7.83 -11.11 15.10
CA LEU A 331 -8.25 -10.29 16.23
C LEU A 331 -8.96 -11.10 17.34
N ASN A 332 -9.72 -12.13 16.96
CA ASN A 332 -10.42 -13.00 17.90
C ASN A 332 -9.62 -14.25 18.32
N SER A 333 -8.38 -14.40 17.85
CA SER A 333 -7.64 -15.64 18.06
C SER A 333 -7.28 -15.86 19.54
N PRO A 334 -7.48 -17.08 20.09
CA PRO A 334 -7.18 -17.38 21.50
C PRO A 334 -5.67 -17.36 21.83
N ILE A 335 -4.81 -17.27 20.82
CA ILE A 335 -3.37 -17.09 20.99
C ILE A 335 -3.02 -15.67 21.46
N ILE A 336 -3.79 -14.64 21.08
CA ILE A 336 -3.48 -13.23 21.38
C ILE A 336 -3.34 -12.98 22.90
N PRO A 337 -4.28 -13.42 23.77
CA PRO A 337 -4.09 -13.27 25.22
C PRO A 337 -2.86 -14.00 25.77
N LYS A 338 -2.42 -15.09 25.14
CA LYS A 338 -1.20 -15.82 25.56
C LYS A 338 0.05 -15.00 25.20
N VAL A 339 0.11 -14.43 23.99
CA VAL A 339 1.21 -13.54 23.56
C VAL A 339 1.27 -12.31 24.43
N ALA A 340 0.14 -11.67 24.71
CA ALA A 340 0.06 -10.54 25.63
C ALA A 340 0.65 -10.85 27.01
N LYS A 341 0.44 -12.06 27.54
CA LYS A 341 1.06 -12.50 28.81
C LYS A 341 2.57 -12.68 28.73
N ILE A 342 3.10 -13.07 27.57
CA ILE A 342 4.55 -13.13 27.34
C ILE A 342 5.11 -11.71 27.35
N ILE A 343 4.45 -10.77 26.66
CA ILE A 343 4.84 -9.36 26.62
C ILE A 343 4.83 -8.74 28.04
N GLU A 344 3.76 -8.93 28.82
CA GLU A 344 3.69 -8.44 30.22
C GLU A 344 4.86 -8.94 31.09
N ARG A 345 5.26 -10.21 30.93
CA ARG A 345 6.39 -10.79 31.66
C ARG A 345 7.71 -10.14 31.26
N ARG A 346 7.93 -9.95 29.95
CA ARG A 346 9.14 -9.31 29.42
C ARG A 346 9.24 -7.86 29.87
N LEU A 347 8.13 -7.12 29.83
CA LEU A 347 8.05 -5.72 30.26
C LEU A 347 8.09 -5.54 31.78
N LYS A 348 7.77 -6.60 32.55
CA LYS A 348 7.60 -6.56 34.02
C LYS A 348 6.56 -5.53 34.49
N ARG A 349 5.58 -5.23 33.64
CA ARG A 349 4.45 -4.35 33.92
C ARG A 349 3.21 -4.79 33.14
N LYS A 350 2.07 -4.21 33.49
CA LYS A 350 0.84 -4.35 32.69
C LYS A 350 1.00 -3.65 31.35
N LEU A 351 0.29 -4.17 30.35
CA LEU A 351 0.21 -3.54 29.04
C LEU A 351 -0.41 -2.14 29.19
N GLN A 352 0.19 -1.19 28.48
CA GLN A 352 -0.34 0.13 28.20
C GLN A 352 -0.91 0.13 26.76
N PRO A 353 -1.81 1.06 26.43
CA PRO A 353 -2.42 1.12 25.09
C PRO A 353 -1.39 1.12 23.95
N PHE A 354 -0.28 1.83 24.11
CA PHE A 354 0.79 1.89 23.11
C PHE A 354 1.59 0.58 22.96
N ASP A 355 1.40 -0.42 23.82
CA ASP A 355 2.04 -1.74 23.65
C ASP A 355 1.43 -2.58 22.53
N ILE A 356 0.38 -2.10 21.84
CA ILE A 356 0.04 -2.60 20.51
C ILE A 356 1.26 -2.55 19.57
N TRP A 357 2.18 -1.60 19.79
CA TRP A 357 3.42 -1.42 19.04
C TRP A 357 4.62 -2.14 19.63
N TYR A 358 4.45 -3.03 20.61
CA TYR A 358 5.57 -3.73 21.23
C TYR A 358 6.51 -4.38 20.18
N ASN A 359 7.80 -4.07 20.25
CA ASN A 359 8.82 -4.57 19.32
C ASN A 359 9.87 -5.48 19.99
N GLY A 360 9.73 -5.79 21.28
CA GLY A 360 10.75 -6.50 22.05
C GLY A 360 10.84 -8.00 21.76
N PHE A 361 10.12 -8.47 20.73
CA PHE A 361 10.32 -9.77 20.09
C PHE A 361 11.35 -9.73 18.96
N SER A 362 11.72 -8.53 18.46
CA SER A 362 12.71 -8.41 17.38
C SER A 362 14.14 -8.64 17.87
N GLU A 363 14.92 -9.40 17.11
CA GLU A 363 16.36 -9.65 17.28
C GLU A 363 17.23 -8.40 17.30
N ARG A 364 16.72 -7.27 16.78
CA ARG A 364 17.41 -5.97 16.74
C ARG A 364 17.83 -5.46 18.12
N SER A 365 17.39 -6.12 19.19
CA SER A 365 17.80 -5.84 20.57
C SER A 365 19.19 -6.40 20.95
N GLU A 366 19.76 -7.34 20.20
CA GLU A 366 21.07 -7.95 20.52
C GLU A 366 22.27 -7.32 19.79
N PHE A 367 22.05 -6.72 18.62
CA PHE A 367 23.12 -6.06 17.85
C PHE A 367 23.19 -4.55 18.16
N ASN A 368 24.39 -4.06 18.47
CA ASN A 368 24.63 -2.62 18.60
C ASN A 368 24.48 -1.94 17.22
N GLU A 369 23.51 -1.03 17.07
CA GLU A 369 23.24 -0.28 15.83
C GLU A 369 24.50 0.41 15.28
N ALA A 370 25.37 0.96 16.15
CA ALA A 370 26.63 1.58 15.73
C ALA A 370 27.61 0.57 15.11
N GLY A 371 27.55 -0.70 15.52
CA GLY A 371 28.33 -1.79 14.94
C GLY A 371 27.81 -2.18 13.56
N LEU A 372 26.49 -2.29 13.42
CA LEU A 372 25.85 -2.56 12.13
C LEU A 372 26.09 -1.44 11.13
N ASP A 373 25.96 -0.18 11.57
CA ASP A 373 26.28 1.02 10.78
C ASP A 373 27.69 0.96 10.22
N LYS A 374 28.67 0.53 11.02
CA LYS A 374 30.05 0.40 10.56
C LYS A 374 30.17 -0.68 9.46
N ILE A 375 29.57 -1.85 9.66
CA ILE A 375 29.60 -2.95 8.69
C ILE A 375 28.98 -2.52 7.36
N VAL A 376 27.78 -1.93 7.38
CA VAL A 376 27.11 -1.52 6.14
C VAL A 376 27.79 -0.32 5.49
N LYS A 377 28.36 0.61 6.26
CA LYS A 377 29.14 1.73 5.72
C LYS A 377 30.41 1.27 5.01
N ASP A 378 31.14 0.33 5.63
CA ASP A 378 32.36 -0.24 5.05
C ASP A 378 32.05 -1.01 3.75
N LYS A 379 30.89 -1.69 3.70
CA LYS A 379 30.42 -2.41 2.50
C LYS A 379 29.84 -1.48 1.43
N TYR A 380 29.07 -0.47 1.82
CA TYR A 380 28.31 0.44 0.96
C TYR A 380 28.61 1.91 1.27
N PRO A 381 29.80 2.41 0.89
CA PRO A 381 30.17 3.81 1.12
C PRO A 381 29.38 4.82 0.28
N ASN A 382 28.69 4.37 -0.78
CA ASN A 382 27.89 5.19 -1.68
C ASN A 382 26.86 4.35 -2.47
N VAL A 383 25.99 5.03 -3.22
CA VAL A 383 24.96 4.42 -4.09
C VAL A 383 25.56 3.45 -5.11
N GLU A 384 26.66 3.82 -5.76
CA GLU A 384 27.33 2.97 -6.76
C GLU A 384 27.77 1.63 -6.17
N ALA A 385 28.28 1.63 -4.94
CA ALA A 385 28.73 0.42 -4.26
C ALA A 385 27.57 -0.52 -3.96
N PHE A 386 26.43 0.02 -3.51
CA PHE A 386 25.23 -0.78 -3.27
C PHE A 386 24.64 -1.35 -4.58
N GLN A 387 24.51 -0.52 -5.62
CA GLN A 387 24.04 -0.95 -6.96
C GLN A 387 24.87 -2.10 -7.53
N LYS A 388 26.21 -2.07 -7.37
CA LYS A 388 27.11 -3.10 -7.87
C LYS A 388 27.01 -4.42 -7.10
N ASP A 389 26.55 -4.39 -5.86
CA ASP A 389 26.42 -5.58 -5.01
C ASP A 389 25.06 -6.27 -5.12
N LEU A 390 24.06 -5.66 -5.77
CA LEU A 390 22.73 -6.25 -5.96
C LEU A 390 22.77 -7.69 -6.53
N PRO A 391 23.62 -8.02 -7.53
CA PRO A 391 23.72 -9.40 -8.01
C PRO A 391 24.17 -10.39 -6.92
N ASN A 392 25.08 -9.98 -6.02
CA ASN A 392 25.56 -10.83 -4.93
C ASN A 392 24.44 -11.11 -3.92
N ILE A 393 23.53 -10.15 -3.68
CA ILE A 393 22.34 -10.37 -2.83
C ILE A 393 21.45 -11.46 -3.43
N LEU A 394 21.19 -11.41 -4.74
CA LEU A 394 20.38 -12.44 -5.41
C LEU A 394 21.08 -13.80 -5.46
N GLU A 395 22.38 -13.85 -5.71
CA GLU A 395 23.15 -15.11 -5.69
C GLU A 395 23.08 -15.80 -4.32
N LYS A 396 23.06 -15.04 -3.22
CA LYS A 396 22.86 -15.59 -1.86
C LYS A 396 21.47 -16.20 -1.66
N LEU A 397 20.45 -15.67 -2.34
CA LEU A 397 19.10 -16.23 -2.34
C LEU A 397 18.94 -17.44 -3.27
N GLY A 398 20.01 -17.87 -3.95
CA GLY A 398 20.01 -19.03 -4.83
C GLY A 398 19.72 -18.72 -6.31
N PHE A 399 19.64 -17.44 -6.69
CA PHE A 399 19.48 -17.07 -8.10
C PHE A 399 20.72 -17.47 -8.89
N SER A 400 20.53 -17.99 -10.10
CA SER A 400 21.64 -18.17 -11.03
C SER A 400 22.28 -16.82 -11.35
N LYS A 401 23.60 -16.81 -11.54
CA LYS A 401 24.36 -15.60 -11.88
C LYS A 401 23.76 -14.85 -13.07
N ASP A 402 23.36 -15.56 -14.12
CA ASP A 402 22.77 -14.94 -15.32
C ASP A 402 21.43 -14.27 -15.01
N LYS A 403 20.58 -14.91 -14.20
CA LYS A 403 19.29 -14.33 -13.80
C LYS A 403 19.46 -13.15 -12.86
N ALA A 404 20.39 -13.24 -11.90
CA ALA A 404 20.76 -12.14 -11.02
C ALA A 404 21.24 -10.91 -11.81
N LEU A 405 22.16 -11.11 -12.75
CA LEU A 405 22.64 -10.04 -13.63
C LEU A 405 21.53 -9.45 -14.50
N PHE A 406 20.65 -10.29 -15.05
CA PHE A 406 19.50 -9.82 -15.82
C PHE A 406 18.60 -8.92 -14.96
N ILE A 407 18.18 -9.39 -13.78
CA ILE A 407 17.31 -8.63 -12.89
C ILE A 407 17.98 -7.30 -12.52
N CYS A 408 19.21 -7.34 -12.03
CA CYS A 408 19.93 -6.13 -11.61
C CYS A 408 20.21 -5.16 -12.77
N SER A 409 20.27 -5.62 -14.03
CA SER A 409 20.39 -4.73 -15.19
C SER A 409 19.14 -3.84 -15.41
N LYS A 410 18.02 -4.24 -14.82
CA LYS A 410 16.71 -3.56 -14.86
C LYS A 410 16.42 -2.73 -13.61
N VAL A 411 17.31 -2.71 -12.63
CA VAL A 411 17.17 -1.94 -11.39
C VAL A 411 18.15 -0.77 -11.38
N GLN A 412 17.65 0.43 -11.05
CA GLN A 412 18.44 1.63 -10.80
C GLN A 412 18.33 2.03 -9.33
N VAL A 413 19.44 2.19 -8.62
CA VAL A 413 19.47 2.74 -7.26
C VAL A 413 19.56 4.26 -7.36
N ASP A 414 18.62 4.96 -6.74
CA ASP A 414 18.62 6.43 -6.64
C ASP A 414 18.75 6.91 -5.19
N PRO A 415 19.43 8.05 -4.95
CA PRO A 415 19.51 8.66 -3.62
C PRO A 415 18.19 9.36 -3.26
N SER A 416 17.45 8.81 -2.30
CA SER A 416 16.18 9.37 -1.82
C SER A 416 16.37 10.59 -0.90
N ARG A 417 15.51 11.61 -1.04
CA ARG A 417 15.32 12.66 0.00
C ARG A 417 14.52 12.13 1.18
N GLY A 418 13.47 11.37 0.89
CA GLY A 418 12.56 10.78 1.88
C GLY A 418 13.11 9.48 2.48
N VAL A 419 12.24 8.75 3.16
CA VAL A 419 12.57 7.48 3.84
C VAL A 419 13.06 6.36 2.91
N GLY A 420 12.76 6.46 1.61
CA GLY A 420 13.00 5.42 0.60
C GLY A 420 11.68 4.86 0.08
N HIS A 421 11.70 4.31 -1.14
CA HIS A 421 10.60 3.56 -1.75
C HIS A 421 11.05 2.92 -3.08
N ALA A 422 10.41 1.84 -3.49
CA ALA A 422 10.52 1.29 -4.82
C ALA A 422 9.56 2.02 -5.77
N MET A 423 10.01 2.25 -6.99
CA MET A 423 9.18 2.73 -8.09
C MET A 423 9.26 1.75 -9.25
N GLU A 424 8.10 1.24 -9.66
CA GLU A 424 8.00 0.24 -10.72
C GLU A 424 8.36 0.78 -12.10
N ALA A 425 8.43 -0.13 -13.07
CA ALA A 425 8.44 0.16 -14.50
C ALA A 425 7.19 -0.43 -15.14
N LEU A 426 6.58 0.29 -16.08
CA LEU A 426 5.43 -0.19 -16.86
C LEU A 426 5.78 -0.54 -18.32
N MET A 427 7.08 -0.55 -18.67
CA MET A 427 7.58 -1.03 -19.96
C MET A 427 8.92 -1.71 -19.81
N ARG A 428 9.16 -2.79 -20.58
CA ARG A 428 10.37 -3.61 -20.47
C ARG A 428 11.66 -2.90 -20.87
N GLU A 429 11.56 -1.80 -21.61
CA GLU A 429 12.68 -0.94 -21.97
C GLU A 429 13.13 -0.01 -20.85
N ASP A 430 12.29 0.23 -19.83
CA ASP A 430 12.61 1.07 -18.68
C ASP A 430 13.25 0.26 -17.55
N LYS A 431 13.67 0.96 -16.49
CA LYS A 431 14.17 0.36 -15.25
C LYS A 431 13.19 0.60 -14.11
N THR A 432 13.14 -0.35 -13.18
CA THR A 432 12.58 -0.11 -11.86
C THR A 432 13.59 0.67 -11.03
N HIS A 433 13.12 1.48 -10.10
CA HIS A 433 13.97 2.33 -9.28
C HIS A 433 13.89 1.92 -7.81
N LEU A 434 15.06 1.69 -7.21
CA LEU A 434 15.26 1.44 -5.80
C LEU A 434 15.68 2.76 -5.16
N ARG A 435 14.82 3.39 -4.37
CA ARG A 435 15.17 4.66 -3.73
C ARG A 435 15.44 4.43 -2.26
N THR A 436 16.63 4.79 -1.82
CA THR A 436 17.03 4.70 -0.42
C THR A 436 17.93 5.85 -0.04
N ARG A 437 17.97 6.18 1.25
CA ARG A 437 18.81 7.25 1.77
C ARG A 437 20.22 6.72 2.06
N ILE A 438 21.20 7.20 1.29
CA ILE A 438 22.62 6.94 1.52
C ILE A 438 23.30 8.29 1.78
N PRO A 439 23.56 8.64 3.05
CA PRO A 439 24.28 9.87 3.40
C PRO A 439 25.68 9.95 2.77
N ALA A 440 26.24 11.15 2.71
CA ALA A 440 27.60 11.38 2.19
C ALA A 440 28.69 10.62 2.97
N ASP A 441 28.43 10.26 4.23
CA ASP A 441 29.33 9.45 5.04
C ASP A 441 29.09 7.94 4.92
N GLY A 442 28.26 7.49 3.99
CA GLY A 442 27.97 6.08 3.69
C GLY A 442 26.64 5.56 4.26
N MET A 443 26.26 4.36 3.83
CA MET A 443 25.01 3.71 4.22
C MET A 443 24.93 3.52 5.74
N LYS A 444 23.75 3.74 6.31
CA LYS A 444 23.42 3.39 7.71
C LYS A 444 22.57 2.13 7.72
N TYR A 445 22.60 1.36 8.81
CA TYR A 445 21.90 0.09 8.87
C TYR A 445 20.39 0.24 8.66
N LYS A 446 19.76 1.29 9.23
CA LYS A 446 18.35 1.60 8.95
C LYS A 446 18.08 1.84 7.46
N GLY A 447 18.95 2.61 6.79
CA GLY A 447 18.84 2.86 5.34
C GLY A 447 19.08 1.59 4.51
N TYR A 448 19.98 0.73 4.95
CA TYR A 448 20.27 -0.57 4.33
C TYR A 448 19.08 -1.53 4.45
N ASN A 449 18.49 -1.67 5.65
CA ASN A 449 17.33 -2.52 5.86
C ASN A 449 16.14 -2.11 4.98
N ILE A 450 15.92 -0.79 4.83
CA ILE A 450 14.94 -0.25 3.86
C ILE A 450 15.36 -0.60 2.43
N ALA A 451 16.62 -0.36 2.06
CA ALA A 451 17.11 -0.64 0.71
C ALA A 451 16.93 -2.11 0.28
N VAL A 452 17.12 -3.06 1.21
CA VAL A 452 16.89 -4.49 0.98
C VAL A 452 15.40 -4.79 0.78
N HIS A 453 14.52 -4.18 1.57
CA HIS A 453 13.07 -4.27 1.38
C HIS A 453 12.66 -3.74 -0.01
N GLU A 454 13.10 -2.53 -0.37
CA GLU A 454 12.81 -1.94 -1.69
C GLU A 454 13.38 -2.80 -2.84
N PHE A 455 14.55 -3.42 -2.64
CA PHE A 455 15.10 -4.33 -3.63
C PHE A 455 14.20 -5.54 -3.88
N GLY A 456 13.56 -6.08 -2.85
CA GLY A 456 12.57 -7.14 -3.00
C GLY A 456 11.40 -6.74 -3.90
N HIS A 457 10.87 -5.51 -3.74
CA HIS A 457 9.87 -4.97 -4.68
C HIS A 457 10.40 -4.88 -6.11
N ASN A 458 11.62 -4.35 -6.29
CA ASN A 458 12.19 -4.24 -7.64
C ASN A 458 12.42 -5.60 -8.30
N VAL A 459 12.83 -6.61 -7.54
CA VAL A 459 12.98 -7.99 -8.03
C VAL A 459 11.63 -8.54 -8.48
N GLU A 460 10.58 -8.36 -7.67
CA GLU A 460 9.21 -8.73 -8.03
C GLU A 460 8.79 -8.05 -9.34
N GLN A 461 8.86 -6.72 -9.39
CA GLN A 461 8.46 -5.89 -10.52
C GLN A 461 9.19 -6.28 -11.81
N VAL A 462 10.48 -6.62 -11.73
CA VAL A 462 11.24 -7.09 -12.90
C VAL A 462 10.75 -8.46 -13.34
N ILE A 463 10.54 -9.42 -12.42
CA ILE A 463 10.04 -10.76 -12.77
C ILE A 463 8.63 -10.66 -13.37
N SER A 464 7.71 -9.97 -12.70
CA SER A 464 6.31 -9.88 -13.09
C SER A 464 6.07 -9.03 -14.34
N LEU A 465 7.04 -8.21 -14.77
CA LEU A 465 7.02 -7.52 -16.05
C LEU A 465 7.71 -8.32 -17.17
N HIS A 466 8.87 -8.92 -16.90
CA HIS A 466 9.72 -9.52 -17.93
C HIS A 466 9.43 -11.00 -18.21
N ASP A 467 9.03 -11.77 -17.20
CA ASP A 467 8.86 -13.22 -17.32
C ASP A 467 7.40 -13.62 -17.59
N VAL A 468 6.49 -12.65 -17.64
CA VAL A 468 5.09 -12.84 -18.00
C VAL A 468 4.90 -12.91 -19.53
N ASP A 469 4.15 -13.89 -20.02
CA ASP A 469 3.85 -14.12 -21.45
C ASP A 469 2.93 -13.06 -22.08
N HIS A 470 2.15 -12.38 -21.27
CA HIS A 470 1.24 -11.32 -21.71
C HIS A 470 1.43 -10.06 -20.86
N TYR A 471 1.65 -8.92 -21.53
CA TYR A 471 1.88 -7.64 -20.85
C TYR A 471 0.67 -7.20 -20.03
N MET A 472 -0.56 -7.52 -20.44
CA MET A 472 -1.74 -7.17 -19.64
C MET A 472 -1.83 -7.93 -18.31
N LEU A 473 -1.03 -8.98 -18.15
CA LEU A 473 -0.84 -9.73 -16.91
C LEU A 473 0.41 -9.31 -16.12
N SER A 474 1.11 -8.25 -16.54
CA SER A 474 2.24 -7.71 -15.78
C SER A 474 1.82 -7.26 -14.38
N GLY A 475 2.75 -7.40 -13.43
CA GLY A 475 2.52 -7.17 -12.01
C GLY A 475 1.93 -8.38 -11.28
N VAL A 476 1.60 -8.18 -10.01
CA VAL A 476 0.97 -9.16 -9.11
C VAL A 476 -0.48 -8.77 -8.80
N PRO A 477 -1.29 -9.62 -8.13
CA PRO A 477 -2.71 -9.34 -7.92
C PRO A 477 -3.00 -7.98 -7.26
N ASN A 478 -2.28 -7.63 -6.20
CA ASN A 478 -2.40 -6.36 -5.48
C ASN A 478 -1.16 -6.10 -4.61
N THR A 479 -1.11 -4.93 -3.95
CA THR A 479 0.01 -4.46 -3.12
C THR A 479 0.46 -5.47 -2.06
N GLY A 480 -0.46 -6.23 -1.46
CA GLY A 480 -0.10 -7.23 -0.45
C GLY A 480 0.87 -8.32 -0.95
N PHE A 481 0.85 -8.63 -2.25
CA PHE A 481 1.77 -9.60 -2.87
C PHE A 481 3.15 -9.00 -3.19
N THR A 482 3.19 -7.71 -3.52
CA THR A 482 4.44 -6.95 -3.72
C THR A 482 5.18 -6.77 -2.39
N GLU A 483 4.44 -6.50 -1.30
CA GLU A 483 4.96 -6.46 0.07
C GLU A 483 5.55 -7.80 0.51
N ALA A 484 4.91 -8.91 0.16
CA ALA A 484 5.37 -10.24 0.58
C ALA A 484 6.82 -10.55 0.15
N LEU A 485 7.23 -10.21 -1.08
CA LEU A 485 8.63 -10.43 -1.49
C LEU A 485 9.58 -9.48 -0.79
N ALA A 486 9.16 -8.23 -0.58
CA ALA A 486 9.97 -7.24 0.13
C ALA A 486 10.23 -7.65 1.58
N PHE A 487 9.24 -8.20 2.28
CA PHE A 487 9.42 -8.77 3.62
C PHE A 487 10.35 -9.98 3.63
N ILE A 488 10.26 -10.88 2.64
CA ILE A 488 11.18 -12.02 2.48
C ILE A 488 12.64 -11.55 2.34
N PHE A 489 12.87 -10.47 1.60
CA PHE A 489 14.21 -9.87 1.48
C PHE A 489 14.62 -9.21 2.80
N GLN A 490 13.73 -8.42 3.40
CA GLN A 490 13.99 -7.67 4.62
C GLN A 490 14.29 -8.57 5.82
N SER A 491 13.67 -9.76 5.91
CA SER A 491 13.91 -10.75 6.97
C SER A 491 15.29 -11.42 6.87
N ARG A 492 15.99 -11.27 5.73
CA ARG A 492 17.33 -11.84 5.45
C ARG A 492 18.42 -10.78 5.33
N ASP A 493 18.16 -9.55 5.74
CA ASP A 493 19.09 -8.43 5.56
C ASP A 493 20.48 -8.67 6.22
N LEU A 494 20.53 -9.34 7.37
CA LEU A 494 21.78 -9.72 8.05
C LEU A 494 22.59 -10.78 7.28
N GLU A 495 21.92 -11.74 6.64
CA GLU A 495 22.54 -12.77 5.80
C GLU A 495 23.33 -12.14 4.64
N PHE A 496 22.72 -11.11 4.02
CA PHE A 496 23.31 -10.42 2.87
C PHE A 496 24.60 -9.65 3.24
N ILE A 497 24.81 -9.31 4.51
CA ILE A 497 26.08 -8.74 5.02
C ILE A 497 26.99 -9.76 5.72
N ASN A 498 26.73 -11.06 5.53
CA ASN A 498 27.52 -12.18 6.10
C ASN A 498 27.50 -12.24 7.62
N MET A 499 26.43 -11.76 8.25
CA MET A 499 26.20 -11.98 9.67
C MET A 499 25.45 -13.31 9.87
N ALA A 500 25.61 -13.90 11.06
CA ALA A 500 25.00 -15.19 11.37
C ALA A 500 23.46 -15.08 11.31
N GLN A 501 22.83 -16.17 10.87
CA GLN A 501 21.38 -16.30 10.86
C GLN A 501 20.83 -16.32 12.30
N PRO A 502 19.55 -15.95 12.45
CA PRO A 502 18.71 -16.30 13.59
C PRO A 502 18.97 -17.71 14.11
N THR A 503 18.91 -17.88 15.43
CA THR A 503 18.83 -19.21 16.05
C THR A 503 17.39 -19.71 16.04
N LYS A 504 17.16 -21.01 16.25
CA LYS A 504 15.78 -21.52 16.45
C LYS A 504 14.99 -20.76 17.52
N GLU A 505 15.65 -20.24 18.55
CA GLU A 505 14.98 -19.43 19.58
C GLU A 505 14.53 -18.07 19.05
N THR A 506 15.29 -17.48 18.14
CA THR A 506 14.95 -16.17 17.58
C THR A 506 13.92 -16.26 16.45
N ASP A 507 13.83 -17.41 15.75
CA ASP A 507 12.73 -17.73 14.82
C ASP A 507 11.36 -17.68 15.52
N TYR A 508 11.23 -18.23 16.73
CA TYR A 508 9.95 -18.20 17.46
C TYR A 508 9.55 -16.78 17.89
N LEU A 509 10.51 -15.94 18.29
CA LEU A 509 10.21 -14.55 18.63
C LEU A 509 9.79 -13.75 17.39
N ALA A 510 10.41 -14.00 16.23
CA ALA A 510 10.00 -13.39 14.96
C ALA A 510 8.54 -13.72 14.62
N ILE A 511 8.13 -14.98 14.74
CA ILE A 511 6.72 -15.40 14.52
C ILE A 511 5.76 -14.69 15.49
N LEU A 512 6.13 -14.56 16.78
CA LEU A 512 5.32 -13.82 17.75
C LEU A 512 5.24 -12.33 17.44
N ASN A 513 6.32 -11.74 16.91
CA ASN A 513 6.32 -10.38 16.40
C ASN A 513 5.34 -10.25 15.22
N ASP A 514 5.42 -11.11 14.22
CA ASP A 514 4.58 -11.01 13.03
C ASP A 514 3.10 -11.12 13.36
N LEU A 515 2.74 -12.04 14.28
CA LEU A 515 1.38 -12.12 14.80
C LEU A 515 0.97 -10.82 15.51
N TRP A 516 1.83 -10.25 16.36
CA TRP A 516 1.51 -9.06 17.13
C TRP A 516 1.36 -7.81 16.25
N GLN A 517 2.25 -7.61 15.26
CA GLN A 517 2.14 -6.52 14.29
C GLN A 517 0.90 -6.70 13.38
N THR A 518 0.57 -7.94 13.01
CA THR A 518 -0.67 -8.23 12.25
C THR A 518 -1.91 -7.94 13.09
N TYR A 519 -1.90 -8.32 14.37
CA TYR A 519 -2.98 -8.03 15.32
C TYR A 519 -3.17 -6.52 15.53
N GLU A 520 -2.10 -5.74 15.62
CA GLU A 520 -2.16 -4.27 15.64
C GLU A 520 -2.88 -3.73 14.39
N ILE A 521 -2.35 -3.99 13.20
CA ILE A 521 -2.78 -3.30 11.98
C ILE A 521 -4.12 -3.83 11.43
N ALA A 522 -4.53 -5.05 11.81
CA ALA A 522 -5.84 -5.60 11.50
C ALA A 522 -6.99 -4.77 12.09
N GLY A 523 -6.91 -4.34 13.36
CA GLY A 523 -7.96 -3.51 13.94
C GLY A 523 -7.95 -2.08 13.41
N VAL A 524 -6.77 -1.52 13.14
CA VAL A 524 -6.65 -0.23 12.44
C VAL A 524 -7.34 -0.27 11.08
N SER A 525 -7.19 -1.39 10.35
CA SER A 525 -7.85 -1.61 9.06
C SER A 525 -9.38 -1.68 9.20
N LEU A 526 -9.90 -2.31 10.26
CA LEU A 526 -11.33 -2.26 10.55
C LEU A 526 -11.82 -0.84 10.83
N VAL A 527 -11.03 0.00 11.52
CA VAL A 527 -11.40 1.42 11.71
C VAL A 527 -11.51 2.14 10.37
N ASP A 528 -10.53 1.98 9.47
CA ASP A 528 -10.57 2.59 8.14
C ASP A 528 -11.80 2.14 7.33
N MET A 529 -12.07 0.82 7.30
CA MET A 529 -13.26 0.26 6.64
C MET A 529 -14.56 0.87 7.17
N GLU A 530 -14.76 0.85 8.48
CA GLU A 530 -15.98 1.35 9.12
C GLU A 530 -16.14 2.88 8.96
N VAL A 531 -15.04 3.65 8.94
CA VAL A 531 -15.08 5.10 8.67
C VAL A 531 -15.57 5.40 7.25
N TRP A 532 -15.15 4.61 6.26
CA TRP A 532 -15.62 4.76 4.89
C TRP A 532 -17.09 4.39 4.72
N HIS A 533 -17.57 3.32 5.37
CA HIS A 533 -19.01 3.03 5.44
C HIS A 533 -19.78 4.19 6.07
N TRP A 534 -19.30 4.71 7.21
CA TRP A 534 -19.93 5.85 7.89
C TRP A 534 -20.01 7.09 7.00
N LEU A 535 -18.95 7.41 6.25
CA LEU A 535 -18.94 8.54 5.31
C LEU A 535 -19.99 8.39 4.19
N TYR A 536 -20.13 7.18 3.65
CA TYR A 536 -21.15 6.88 2.63
C TYR A 536 -22.58 6.95 3.19
N ASP A 537 -22.77 6.57 4.46
CA ASP A 537 -24.04 6.74 5.17
C ASP A 537 -24.34 8.21 5.54
N HIS A 538 -23.30 9.05 5.65
CA HIS A 538 -23.39 10.46 6.07
C HIS A 538 -22.74 11.41 5.05
N PRO A 539 -23.22 11.46 3.79
CA PRO A 539 -22.57 12.20 2.70
C PRO A 539 -22.52 13.73 2.89
N GLY A 540 -23.27 14.27 3.85
CA GLY A 540 -23.31 15.70 4.20
C GLY A 540 -22.55 16.05 5.48
N ALA A 541 -21.81 15.12 6.07
CA ALA A 541 -21.11 15.33 7.33
C ALA A 541 -20.11 16.49 7.27
N THR A 542 -20.00 17.20 8.38
CA THR A 542 -18.95 18.19 8.65
C THR A 542 -17.66 17.51 9.14
N ASP A 543 -16.53 18.22 9.10
CA ASP A 543 -15.25 17.74 9.65
C ASP A 543 -15.33 17.44 11.16
N ALA A 544 -16.19 18.15 11.90
CA ALA A 544 -16.42 17.92 13.33
C ALA A 544 -17.21 16.62 13.59
N GLU A 545 -18.23 16.36 12.78
CA GLU A 545 -18.99 15.10 12.84
C GLU A 545 -18.11 13.92 12.44
N LEU A 546 -17.31 14.07 11.38
CA LEU A 546 -16.36 13.05 10.93
C LEU A 546 -15.32 12.74 12.02
N LYS A 547 -14.72 13.76 12.66
CA LYS A 547 -13.83 13.54 13.82
C LYS A 547 -14.49 12.67 14.89
N THR A 548 -15.71 13.04 15.25
CA THR A 548 -16.46 12.35 16.30
C THR A 548 -16.74 10.89 15.92
N ALA A 549 -17.10 10.65 14.65
CA ALA A 549 -17.32 9.32 14.12
C ALA A 549 -16.04 8.48 14.13
N VAL A 550 -14.92 9.00 13.62
CA VAL A 550 -13.63 8.29 13.60
C VAL A 550 -13.20 7.89 15.02
N ILE A 551 -13.25 8.81 15.97
CA ILE A 551 -12.89 8.53 17.38
C ILE A 551 -13.82 7.48 17.98
N THR A 552 -15.12 7.56 17.70
CA THR A 552 -16.11 6.59 18.20
C THR A 552 -15.87 5.20 17.62
N ILE A 553 -15.62 5.10 16.31
CA ILE A 553 -15.31 3.85 15.62
C ILE A 553 -14.01 3.25 16.18
N ALA A 554 -12.95 4.04 16.33
CA ALA A 554 -11.69 3.60 16.92
C ALA A 554 -11.88 3.02 18.33
N LYS A 555 -12.66 3.70 19.18
CA LYS A 555 -13.00 3.22 20.53
C LYS A 555 -13.82 1.94 20.50
N ASN A 556 -14.77 1.80 19.58
CA ASN A 556 -15.59 0.60 19.44
C ASN A 556 -14.74 -0.61 19.01
N VAL A 557 -13.87 -0.45 18.03
CA VAL A 557 -12.91 -1.48 17.60
C VAL A 557 -11.97 -1.83 18.76
N TRP A 558 -11.41 -0.82 19.45
CA TRP A 558 -10.59 -1.03 20.64
C TRP A 558 -11.30 -1.85 21.71
N ASN A 559 -12.51 -1.44 22.08
CA ASN A 559 -13.30 -2.08 23.13
C ASN A 559 -13.66 -3.53 22.79
N THR A 560 -13.87 -3.81 21.51
CA THR A 560 -14.22 -5.15 21.02
C THR A 560 -13.02 -6.08 21.03
N TYR A 561 -11.89 -5.65 20.45
CA TYR A 561 -10.78 -6.55 20.15
C TYR A 561 -9.55 -6.39 21.05
N TYR A 562 -9.34 -5.21 21.64
CA TYR A 562 -8.11 -4.87 22.37
C TYR A 562 -8.34 -4.74 23.88
N ALA A 563 -9.43 -4.10 24.32
CA ALA A 563 -9.74 -3.97 25.74
C ALA A 563 -9.80 -5.31 26.52
N PRO A 564 -10.29 -6.43 25.95
CA PRO A 564 -10.22 -7.74 26.60
C PRO A 564 -8.79 -8.20 26.88
N VAL A 565 -7.81 -7.77 26.08
CA VAL A 565 -6.39 -8.14 26.20
C VAL A 565 -5.63 -7.12 27.07
N PHE A 566 -5.76 -5.84 26.76
CA PHE A 566 -5.05 -4.72 27.39
C PHE A 566 -5.64 -4.28 28.73
N LYS A 567 -6.91 -4.62 29.01
CA LYS A 567 -7.65 -4.24 30.23
C LYS A 567 -7.89 -2.73 30.40
N THR A 568 -7.69 -1.96 29.34
CA THR A 568 -8.02 -0.53 29.24
C THR A 568 -9.09 -0.34 28.17
N LYS A 569 -10.09 0.50 28.43
CA LYS A 569 -11.20 0.79 27.51
C LYS A 569 -11.06 2.17 26.88
N ASP A 570 -11.86 2.41 25.85
CA ASP A 570 -12.11 3.74 25.27
C ASP A 570 -10.86 4.44 24.76
N GLN A 571 -9.92 3.69 24.19
CA GLN A 571 -8.71 4.24 23.57
C GLN A 571 -8.99 4.59 22.11
N ASP A 572 -8.46 5.74 21.67
CA ASP A 572 -8.60 6.26 20.30
C ASP A 572 -7.32 6.09 19.47
N ILE A 573 -6.26 5.50 20.04
CA ILE A 573 -4.93 5.33 19.45
C ILE A 573 -4.95 4.72 18.04
N LEU A 574 -5.95 3.90 17.70
CA LEU A 574 -6.12 3.32 16.36
C LEU A 574 -6.41 4.37 15.26
N ALA A 575 -6.86 5.59 15.62
CA ALA A 575 -7.14 6.68 14.69
C ALA A 575 -5.91 7.54 14.33
N ILE A 576 -4.73 7.24 14.89
CA ILE A 576 -3.51 8.04 14.65
C ILE A 576 -2.96 7.89 13.23
N TYR A 577 -3.26 6.79 12.54
CA TYR A 577 -2.61 6.42 11.29
C TYR A 577 -2.87 7.45 10.20
N SER A 578 -1.80 8.09 9.70
CA SER A 578 -1.94 9.12 8.67
C SER A 578 -2.46 8.57 7.34
N HIS A 579 -2.22 7.29 7.05
CA HIS A 579 -2.79 6.60 5.88
C HIS A 579 -4.32 6.71 5.79
N MET A 580 -5.01 6.81 6.93
CA MET A 580 -6.47 7.06 6.95
C MET A 580 -6.82 8.41 6.34
N ILE A 581 -5.91 9.37 6.38
CA ILE A 581 -6.12 10.76 6.01
C ILE A 581 -5.71 11.04 4.57
N ASP A 582 -4.64 10.42 4.08
CA ASP A 582 -4.04 10.74 2.78
C ASP A 582 -4.16 9.63 1.73
N ALA A 583 -4.42 8.36 2.09
CA ALA A 583 -4.36 7.25 1.15
C ALA A 583 -5.73 6.64 0.78
N GLY A 584 -6.79 6.95 1.55
CA GLY A 584 -8.19 6.60 1.27
C GLY A 584 -8.50 5.10 1.18
N LEU A 585 -8.95 4.49 2.28
CA LEU A 585 -9.30 3.06 2.38
C LEU A 585 -8.14 2.13 1.98
N TYR A 586 -6.93 2.49 2.41
CA TYR A 586 -5.67 1.82 2.07
C TYR A 586 -5.20 0.85 3.17
N LEU A 587 -5.52 1.13 4.44
CA LEU A 587 -4.98 0.36 5.56
C LEU A 587 -5.22 -1.16 5.51
N PRO A 588 -6.34 -1.69 4.96
CA PRO A 588 -6.52 -3.12 4.77
C PRO A 588 -5.41 -3.84 4.00
N ASP A 589 -4.60 -3.13 3.19
CA ASP A 589 -3.51 -3.75 2.43
C ASP A 589 -2.37 -4.26 3.33
N TYR A 590 -2.11 -3.62 4.48
CA TYR A 590 -1.04 -4.01 5.40
C TYR A 590 -1.26 -5.38 6.06
N PRO A 591 -2.35 -5.64 6.79
CA PRO A 591 -2.58 -6.95 7.39
C PRO A 591 -2.74 -8.04 6.32
N LEU A 592 -3.31 -7.73 5.14
CA LEU A 592 -3.32 -8.67 4.01
C LEU A 592 -1.88 -9.02 3.57
N GLY A 593 -1.01 -8.02 3.43
CA GLY A 593 0.40 -8.21 3.13
C GLY A 593 1.11 -9.09 4.15
N HIS A 594 0.90 -8.86 5.45
CA HIS A 594 1.47 -9.71 6.50
C HIS A 594 0.98 -11.17 6.39
N ILE A 595 -0.33 -11.37 6.20
CA ILE A 595 -0.92 -12.72 6.09
C ILE A 595 -0.36 -13.47 4.88
N ILE A 596 -0.32 -12.81 3.71
CA ILE A 596 0.20 -13.38 2.47
C ILE A 596 1.69 -13.67 2.61
N SER A 597 2.47 -12.71 3.12
CA SER A 597 3.92 -12.86 3.33
C SER A 597 4.23 -14.05 4.21
N PHE A 598 3.59 -14.15 5.37
CA PHE A 598 3.84 -15.25 6.30
C PHE A 598 3.46 -16.61 5.69
N GLN A 599 2.34 -16.67 4.97
CA GLN A 599 1.92 -17.90 4.29
C GLN A 599 2.92 -18.34 3.21
N ILE A 600 3.48 -17.39 2.45
CA ILE A 600 4.52 -17.67 1.46
C ILE A 600 5.83 -18.10 2.15
N GLU A 601 6.29 -17.37 3.18
CA GLU A 601 7.50 -17.71 3.92
C GLU A 601 7.41 -19.11 4.51
N LYS A 602 6.27 -19.46 5.12
CA LYS A 602 6.05 -20.80 5.67
C LYS A 602 6.13 -21.90 4.62
N TYR A 603 5.63 -21.64 3.42
CA TYR A 603 5.77 -22.56 2.29
C TYR A 603 7.23 -22.71 1.85
N LEU A 604 7.99 -21.63 1.85
CA LEU A 604 9.39 -21.57 1.39
C LEU A 604 10.38 -22.25 2.35
N GLU A 605 10.10 -22.32 3.65
CA GLU A 605 10.95 -22.99 4.65
C GLU A 605 11.33 -24.44 4.27
N ASN A 606 10.45 -25.14 3.52
CA ASN A 606 10.64 -26.55 3.14
C ASN A 606 11.15 -26.72 1.71
N ARG A 607 11.67 -25.67 1.07
CA ARG A 607 12.09 -25.68 -0.34
C ARG A 607 13.61 -25.68 -0.45
N GLU A 608 14.12 -26.46 -1.41
CA GLU A 608 15.56 -26.59 -1.64
C GLU A 608 16.19 -25.34 -2.25
N ASN A 609 15.46 -24.66 -3.14
CA ASN A 609 15.91 -23.42 -3.80
C ASN A 609 14.83 -22.34 -3.73
N LEU A 610 15.10 -21.31 -2.94
CA LEU A 610 14.23 -20.15 -2.77
C LEU A 610 14.02 -19.36 -4.07
N ALA A 611 15.08 -19.18 -4.87
CA ALA A 611 15.02 -18.40 -6.11
C ALA A 611 14.09 -19.04 -7.15
N ASP A 612 14.12 -20.36 -7.30
CA ASP A 612 13.27 -21.07 -8.26
C ASP A 612 11.79 -20.89 -7.92
N GLU A 613 11.45 -20.92 -6.63
CA GLU A 613 10.09 -20.68 -6.15
C GLU A 613 9.67 -19.22 -6.34
N ILE A 614 10.54 -18.24 -6.05
CA ILE A 614 10.26 -16.82 -6.31
C ILE A 614 9.97 -16.60 -7.80
N LEU A 615 10.83 -17.10 -8.69
CA LEU A 615 10.62 -16.99 -10.14
C LEU A 615 9.29 -17.63 -10.56
N ARG A 616 8.99 -18.82 -10.05
CA ARG A 616 7.76 -19.57 -10.36
C ARG A 616 6.50 -18.86 -9.89
N MET A 617 6.51 -18.27 -8.70
CA MET A 617 5.36 -17.57 -8.13
C MET A 617 5.10 -16.25 -8.86
N TYR A 618 6.14 -15.43 -9.03
CA TYR A 618 5.97 -14.07 -9.53
C TYR A 618 5.83 -13.97 -11.06
N GLN A 619 6.17 -15.02 -11.83
CA GLN A 619 5.79 -15.12 -13.26
C GLN A 619 4.28 -15.36 -13.48
N THR A 620 3.52 -15.72 -12.43
CA THR A 620 2.07 -15.98 -12.52
C THR A 620 1.30 -14.77 -13.03
N GLY A 621 1.78 -13.56 -12.74
CA GLY A 621 1.16 -12.31 -13.16
C GLY A 621 -0.12 -11.97 -12.40
N ARG A 622 -0.79 -10.91 -12.85
CA ARG A 622 -1.97 -10.32 -12.19
C ARG A 622 -3.26 -11.10 -12.46
N ILE A 623 -3.46 -12.22 -11.77
CA ILE A 623 -4.73 -12.97 -11.67
C ILE A 623 -5.39 -12.73 -10.31
N LEU A 624 -6.52 -13.40 -10.00
CA LEU A 624 -7.16 -13.25 -8.69
C LEU A 624 -6.24 -13.67 -7.53
N PRO A 625 -6.24 -12.94 -6.40
CA PRO A 625 -5.40 -13.23 -5.23
C PRO A 625 -5.43 -14.68 -4.74
N ASP A 626 -6.62 -15.26 -4.54
CA ASP A 626 -6.75 -16.65 -4.08
C ASP A 626 -6.22 -17.65 -5.10
N MET A 627 -6.40 -17.38 -6.39
CA MET A 627 -5.89 -18.26 -7.45
C MET A 627 -4.38 -18.17 -7.55
N TRP A 628 -3.83 -16.96 -7.39
CA TRP A 628 -2.38 -16.76 -7.31
C TRP A 628 -1.81 -17.54 -6.12
N MET A 629 -2.41 -17.43 -4.93
CA MET A 629 -1.97 -18.21 -3.75
C MET A 629 -2.13 -19.71 -3.96
N GLN A 630 -3.22 -20.16 -4.58
CA GLN A 630 -3.42 -21.56 -4.92
C GLN A 630 -2.31 -22.11 -5.84
N LEU A 631 -1.84 -21.31 -6.81
CA LEU A 631 -0.72 -21.67 -7.68
C LEU A 631 0.64 -21.55 -6.97
N ALA A 632 0.79 -20.57 -6.09
CA ALA A 632 2.02 -20.29 -5.38
C ALA A 632 2.28 -21.29 -4.25
N VAL A 633 1.35 -21.43 -3.31
CA VAL A 633 1.54 -22.20 -2.08
C VAL A 633 0.61 -23.42 -1.95
N GLY A 634 -0.37 -23.57 -2.85
CA GLY A 634 -1.27 -24.73 -2.87
C GLY A 634 -2.58 -24.55 -2.09
N GLU A 635 -2.87 -23.36 -1.60
CA GLU A 635 -4.09 -23.01 -0.85
C GLU A 635 -4.44 -21.53 -1.06
N PRO A 636 -5.71 -21.11 -0.85
CA PRO A 636 -6.09 -19.69 -0.89
C PRO A 636 -5.48 -18.91 0.27
N ILE A 637 -5.66 -17.58 0.25
CA ILE A 637 -5.21 -16.70 1.35
C ILE A 637 -5.81 -17.19 2.67
N SER A 638 -4.95 -17.42 3.67
CA SER A 638 -5.34 -17.97 4.96
C SER A 638 -4.48 -17.42 6.11
N THR A 639 -5.11 -17.20 7.27
CA THR A 639 -4.43 -16.81 8.52
C THR A 639 -3.91 -18.02 9.31
N GLU A 640 -4.34 -19.23 8.94
CA GLU A 640 -3.99 -20.47 9.65
C GLU A 640 -2.48 -20.73 9.77
N PRO A 641 -1.63 -20.49 8.75
CA PRO A 641 -0.18 -20.70 8.87
C PRO A 641 0.43 -19.84 9.99
N LEU A 642 0.06 -18.57 10.07
CA LEU A 642 0.53 -17.63 11.09
C LEU A 642 0.03 -18.02 12.48
N LEU A 643 -1.27 -18.32 12.60
CA LEU A 643 -1.87 -18.68 13.90
C LEU A 643 -1.26 -19.96 14.48
N LYS A 644 -1.07 -21.00 13.67
CA LYS A 644 -0.47 -22.27 14.12
C LYS A 644 0.99 -22.10 14.52
N ALA A 645 1.77 -21.41 13.69
CA ALA A 645 3.17 -21.15 13.99
C ALA A 645 3.31 -20.34 15.29
N ALA A 646 2.44 -19.35 15.52
CA ALA A 646 2.44 -18.56 16.74
C ALA A 646 2.01 -19.35 17.98
N GLU A 647 1.12 -20.33 17.86
CA GLU A 647 0.77 -21.24 18.94
C GLU A 647 1.99 -22.06 19.41
N GLU A 648 2.72 -22.66 18.47
CA GLU A 648 3.94 -23.40 18.75
C GLU A 648 5.01 -22.48 19.39
N ALA A 649 5.23 -21.30 18.81
CA ALA A 649 6.18 -20.32 19.31
C ALA A 649 5.86 -19.85 20.74
N ALA A 650 4.58 -19.58 21.04
CA ALA A 650 4.16 -19.13 22.37
C ALA A 650 4.32 -20.20 23.44
N ASP A 651 4.16 -21.48 23.09
CA ASP A 651 4.36 -22.58 24.04
C ASP A 651 5.84 -22.80 24.37
N ILE A 652 6.73 -22.57 23.42
CA ILE A 652 8.18 -22.59 23.65
C ILE A 652 8.62 -21.40 24.50
N ALA A 653 8.17 -20.19 24.15
CA ALA A 653 8.52 -18.95 24.87
C ALA A 653 8.04 -18.93 26.34
N LYS A 654 7.07 -19.76 26.74
CA LYS A 654 6.69 -19.94 28.16
C LYS A 654 7.74 -20.70 28.97
N ASN A 655 8.51 -21.57 28.33
CA ASN A 655 9.45 -22.49 28.97
C ASN A 655 10.87 -21.94 29.06
N THR A 656 11.19 -20.91 28.28
CA THR A 656 12.46 -20.16 28.34
C THR A 656 12.38 -19.10 29.44
N LYS A 657 13.30 -19.15 30.41
CA LYS A 657 13.29 -18.32 31.63
C LYS A 657 13.83 -16.92 31.44
#